data_AF-A0A0W0F9Z2-F1
#
_entry.id   AF-A0A0W0F9Z2-F1
#
_cell.length_a   1.000
_cell.length_b   1.000
_cell.length_c   1.000
_cell.angle_alpha   90.00
_cell.angle_beta   90.00
_cell.angle_gamma   90.00
#
_symmetry.space_group_name_H-M   'P 1'
#
loop_
_entity.id
_entity.type
_entity.pdbx_description
1 polymer ?
#
loop_
_entity_poly.entity_id
_entity_poly.type
_entity_poly.pdbx_seq_one_letter_code
_entity_poly.pdbx_strand_id
1 'polypeptide(L)'
;MFSSTRNVTIHDGEFQNLVYGDQVNYTVQGDTSRNSDDVLRLVTAKAAANAFYNAGQRFPPPNCHPGTRTKVLDQLNRWISNESKAERAYWLYGPAGVGKSAIAQNLCEQHAGKQLAAAFFFSRNDPSRDKLDPFVATIVYQILTSESLRDLIGPFIIEAIHLDPKVFERSFEHQSRKLILEPFLRVGPGDWGTFSDLVVIDGLDECVDIREQERLLTMIQEILSSIPQCRFVFLIHSRPEPRICQGFNHRRFGSLLGRLAIGDSDDTTRDIIKFLRDRFHALRRSHVALRHTDDSWPGEDVIHQLVRRACGQFIFVVTVVKYLESDDDSPLVRLKAILRIRTEDLPGSPYPDLDLLYHQILSTCHRRWEDVCQVLRVLITPDYYKPRLHDVEPTPASFKFGDYAYTYAPGQRSPMVIMNSLDLGPGELEVRLFRLHAVIGVPRHEDVDIHILHASFTEFLLDNARSGKYHVKPLTESEYFDYLAKAGLRLASIITSKYPLYHTSGDAQSFASSLPIWDAYACKLVPRVKHYLLRNCLLFCQRVTTPSKDLLTALNQFDPYPIVTILGMGAGRSLCHFVHVICTQWHQTVSWAKSLGARSPKMFVDHLKQFLHGVWIGYASKYPGNSKFHPFLLLQDYITQYWPKLYILILPTDSKRLLPPDWTIVSLTRSRLKKIYWKNDSVIQIGGDKEGLHALITYLSQSDILKLDPLTRWNRYLLRDLVEKRWRELGLPKGKYRYNWRTGWFAPTLDLFTWQSNEASRADV
;
A
#
# COMPACT_ATOMS: atom_id res chain seq x y z
N MET A 1 44.57 -24.90 -29.37
CA MET A 1 43.98 -25.49 -30.59
C MET A 1 42.72 -24.76 -31.08
N PHE A 2 42.27 -23.66 -30.47
CA PHE A 2 41.22 -22.82 -31.03
C PHE A 2 41.50 -21.35 -30.69
N SER A 3 41.55 -20.48 -31.69
CA SER A 3 41.47 -19.03 -31.50
C SER A 3 40.21 -18.51 -32.19
N SER A 4 39.49 -17.62 -31.49
CA SER A 4 38.26 -16.92 -31.95
C SER A 4 36.94 -17.71 -31.98
N THR A 5 36.74 -18.69 -31.09
CA THR A 5 35.42 -19.33 -30.89
C THR A 5 34.60 -18.64 -29.77
N ARG A 6 33.27 -18.54 -29.97
CA ARG A 6 32.28 -18.14 -28.95
C ARG A 6 31.11 -19.15 -28.95
N ASN A 7 30.50 -19.39 -27.79
CA ASN A 7 29.46 -20.41 -27.53
C ASN A 7 29.91 -21.87 -27.78
N VAL A 8 30.90 -22.35 -27.02
CA VAL A 8 31.23 -23.78 -27.01
C VAL A 8 30.88 -24.37 -25.65
N THR A 9 30.16 -25.49 -25.65
CA THR A 9 29.89 -26.30 -24.47
C THR A 9 30.58 -27.65 -24.68
N ILE A 10 31.50 -27.99 -23.78
CA ILE A 10 32.21 -29.29 -23.80
C ILE A 10 31.55 -30.17 -22.75
N HIS A 11 31.12 -31.35 -23.14
CA HIS A 11 30.62 -32.38 -22.22
C HIS A 11 31.65 -33.50 -22.11
N ASP A 12 31.88 -33.96 -20.87
CA ASP A 12 32.67 -35.14 -20.50
C ASP A 12 34.14 -35.19 -20.98
N GLY A 13 34.86 -34.08 -20.84
CA GLY A 13 36.31 -34.03 -21.03
C GLY A 13 37.09 -34.08 -19.71
N GLU A 14 38.04 -35.01 -19.59
CA GLU A 14 39.01 -35.03 -18.49
C GLU A 14 40.26 -34.23 -18.91
N PHE A 15 40.43 -33.03 -18.35
CA PHE A 15 41.55 -32.15 -18.67
C PHE A 15 42.67 -32.34 -17.63
N GLN A 16 43.75 -33.04 -18.00
CA GLN A 16 44.96 -33.07 -17.19
C GLN A 16 45.78 -31.79 -17.45
N ASN A 17 45.74 -30.85 -16.50
CA ASN A 17 46.54 -29.63 -16.54
C ASN A 17 47.89 -29.84 -15.84
N LEU A 18 48.97 -29.83 -16.61
CA LEU A 18 50.35 -29.73 -16.11
C LEU A 18 50.93 -28.40 -16.61
N VAL A 19 50.84 -27.34 -15.79
CA VAL A 19 51.55 -26.06 -16.03
C VAL A 19 51.94 -25.41 -14.69
N TYR A 20 53.15 -24.86 -14.64
CA TYR A 20 53.73 -24.10 -13.52
C TYR A 20 53.29 -22.62 -13.55
N GLY A 21 52.61 -22.14 -12.50
CA GLY A 21 52.26 -20.72 -12.27
C GLY A 21 50.99 -20.53 -11.45
N ASP A 22 50.80 -19.33 -10.86
CA ASP A 22 49.62 -19.00 -10.03
C ASP A 22 48.35 -18.84 -10.87
N GLN A 23 47.30 -19.60 -10.53
CA GLN A 23 45.99 -19.54 -11.16
C GLN A 23 44.93 -19.10 -10.14
N VAL A 24 44.17 -18.04 -10.46
CA VAL A 24 42.94 -17.65 -9.74
C VAL A 24 41.74 -18.15 -10.56
N ASN A 25 41.14 -19.26 -10.13
CA ASN A 25 39.92 -19.80 -10.73
C ASN A 25 38.68 -19.19 -10.05
N TYR A 26 37.92 -18.38 -10.79
CA TYR A 26 36.60 -17.92 -10.36
C TYR A 26 35.53 -18.91 -10.81
N THR A 27 35.19 -19.85 -9.93
CA THR A 27 34.02 -20.72 -10.12
C THR A 27 32.77 -19.94 -9.72
N VAL A 28 32.07 -19.31 -10.67
CA VAL A 28 30.75 -18.72 -10.43
C VAL A 28 29.72 -19.87 -10.41
N GLN A 29 29.59 -20.54 -9.27
CA GLN A 29 28.35 -21.24 -8.94
C GLN A 29 27.35 -20.19 -8.44
N GLY A 30 26.67 -19.54 -9.38
CA GLY A 30 25.79 -18.39 -9.13
C GLY A 30 24.41 -18.78 -8.60
N ASP A 31 24.15 -18.43 -7.35
CA ASP A 31 22.87 -18.29 -6.65
C ASP A 31 21.97 -17.23 -7.32
N THR A 32 21.63 -17.41 -8.60
CA THR A 32 20.92 -16.42 -9.43
C THR A 32 19.43 -16.27 -9.08
N SER A 33 18.80 -17.31 -8.52
CA SER A 33 17.36 -17.27 -8.18
C SER A 33 17.05 -16.39 -6.97
N ARG A 34 17.88 -16.42 -5.91
CA ARG A 34 17.65 -15.62 -4.69
C ARG A 34 17.79 -14.11 -4.94
N ASN A 35 18.68 -13.70 -5.84
CA ASN A 35 18.95 -12.29 -6.11
C ASN A 35 17.86 -11.62 -6.96
N SER A 36 17.21 -12.34 -7.89
CA SER A 36 16.10 -11.81 -8.68
C SER A 36 14.86 -11.53 -7.80
N ASP A 37 14.62 -12.39 -6.81
CA ASP A 37 13.51 -12.23 -5.86
C ASP A 37 13.65 -10.98 -4.98
N ASP A 38 14.87 -10.63 -4.55
CA ASP A 38 15.11 -9.44 -3.75
C ASP A 38 14.89 -8.15 -4.55
N VAL A 39 15.31 -8.10 -5.81
CA VAL A 39 15.01 -6.97 -6.71
C VAL A 39 13.51 -6.85 -6.93
N LEU A 40 12.82 -7.96 -7.25
CA LEU A 40 11.38 -7.92 -7.48
C LEU A 40 10.63 -7.43 -6.24
N ARG A 41 11.06 -7.82 -5.03
CA ARG A 41 10.51 -7.30 -3.76
C ARG A 41 10.72 -5.79 -3.61
N LEU A 42 11.91 -5.29 -3.91
CA LEU A 42 12.21 -3.86 -3.85
C LEU A 42 11.32 -3.05 -4.81
N VAL A 43 11.19 -3.51 -6.05
CA VAL A 43 10.34 -2.86 -7.05
C VAL A 43 8.87 -2.92 -6.63
N THR A 44 8.40 -4.08 -6.14
CA THR A 44 7.01 -4.27 -5.64
C THR A 44 6.67 -3.29 -4.52
N ALA A 45 7.62 -2.99 -3.63
CA ALA A 45 7.42 -2.05 -2.53
C ALA A 45 7.29 -0.59 -3.00
N LYS A 46 7.73 -0.27 -4.23
CA LYS A 46 7.71 1.07 -4.81
C LYS A 46 6.65 1.24 -5.90
N ALA A 47 6.16 0.14 -6.46
CA ALA A 47 5.15 0.11 -7.51
C ALA A 47 3.74 0.38 -6.96
N ALA A 48 2.90 1.03 -7.76
CA ALA A 48 1.49 1.22 -7.50
C ALA A 48 0.66 0.13 -8.17
N ALA A 49 0.46 -1.01 -7.49
CA ALA A 49 -0.27 -2.15 -8.06
C ALA A 49 -1.73 -1.82 -8.45
N ASN A 50 -2.35 -0.84 -7.78
CA ASN A 50 -3.68 -0.35 -8.12
C ASN A 50 -3.74 0.50 -9.42
N ALA A 51 -2.60 0.87 -9.99
CA ALA A 51 -2.51 1.57 -11.27
C ALA A 51 -2.52 0.63 -12.49
N PHE A 52 -2.48 -0.69 -12.28
CA PHE A 52 -2.53 -1.68 -13.37
C PHE A 52 -3.90 -1.68 -14.08
N TYR A 53 -3.91 -2.14 -15.33
CA TYR A 53 -5.17 -2.27 -16.07
C TYR A 53 -6.12 -3.31 -15.43
N ASN A 54 -5.57 -4.36 -14.82
CA ASN A 54 -6.29 -5.48 -14.20
C ASN A 54 -6.31 -5.42 -12.67
N ALA A 55 -6.06 -4.25 -12.07
CA ALA A 55 -6.07 -4.09 -10.63
C ALA A 55 -7.45 -4.38 -10.03
N GLY A 56 -7.52 -5.15 -8.95
CA GLY A 56 -8.78 -5.49 -8.27
C GLY A 56 -9.53 -4.26 -7.73
N GLN A 57 -8.81 -3.21 -7.34
CA GLN A 57 -9.37 -1.93 -6.89
C GLN A 57 -10.12 -1.18 -8.00
N ARG A 58 -9.86 -1.54 -9.26
CA ARG A 58 -10.54 -0.96 -10.42
C ARG A 58 -11.75 -1.79 -10.84
N PHE A 59 -12.10 -2.89 -10.16
CA PHE A 59 -13.20 -3.75 -10.57
C PHE A 59 -14.59 -3.23 -10.11
N PRO A 60 -15.63 -3.25 -10.98
CA PRO A 60 -15.53 -3.46 -12.43
C PRO A 60 -14.88 -2.25 -13.12
N PRO A 61 -13.96 -2.45 -14.07
CA PRO A 61 -13.25 -1.33 -14.68
C PRO A 61 -14.16 -0.53 -15.62
N PRO A 62 -13.85 0.75 -15.86
CA PRO A 62 -14.51 1.51 -16.90
C PRO A 62 -14.35 0.77 -18.23
N ASN A 63 -15.44 0.47 -18.93
CA ASN A 63 -15.39 -0.30 -20.17
C ASN A 63 -16.37 0.31 -21.19
N CYS A 64 -16.01 0.28 -22.47
CA CYS A 64 -16.88 0.71 -23.56
C CYS A 64 -18.11 -0.19 -23.61
N HIS A 65 -19.28 0.41 -23.84
CA HIS A 65 -20.50 -0.38 -24.04
C HIS A 65 -20.37 -1.20 -25.33
N PRO A 66 -20.79 -2.47 -25.39
CA PRO A 66 -20.66 -3.30 -26.58
C PRO A 66 -21.21 -2.61 -27.83
N GLY A 67 -20.42 -2.57 -28.90
CA GLY A 67 -20.79 -1.94 -30.17
C GLY A 67 -20.75 -0.40 -30.17
N THR A 68 -20.14 0.22 -29.16
CA THR A 68 -19.84 1.67 -29.13
C THR A 68 -18.34 1.92 -29.26
N ARG A 69 -17.94 3.15 -29.62
CA ARG A 69 -16.53 3.56 -29.79
C ARG A 69 -15.74 2.71 -30.79
N THR A 70 -16.41 1.92 -31.63
CA THR A 70 -15.79 0.95 -32.55
C THR A 70 -14.81 1.64 -33.48
N LYS A 71 -15.21 2.74 -34.14
CA LYS A 71 -14.33 3.51 -35.03
C LYS A 71 -13.04 4.01 -34.35
N VAL A 72 -13.16 4.48 -33.11
CA VAL A 72 -12.02 4.97 -32.31
C VAL A 72 -11.09 3.81 -31.96
N LEU A 73 -11.64 2.70 -31.48
CA LEU A 73 -10.89 1.48 -31.17
C LEU A 73 -10.19 0.94 -32.43
N ASP A 74 -10.87 0.89 -33.57
CA ASP A 74 -10.31 0.42 -34.84
C ASP A 74 -9.18 1.32 -35.34
N GLN A 75 -9.28 2.64 -35.17
CA GLN A 75 -8.21 3.56 -35.51
C GLN A 75 -6.98 3.34 -34.63
N LEU A 76 -7.17 3.22 -33.32
CA LEU A 76 -6.07 3.02 -32.38
C LEU A 76 -5.42 1.64 -32.56
N ASN A 77 -6.21 0.59 -32.80
CA ASN A 77 -5.70 -0.74 -33.09
C ASN A 77 -4.85 -0.76 -34.37
N ARG A 78 -5.31 -0.09 -35.44
CA ARG A 78 -4.51 0.04 -36.67
C ARG A 78 -3.19 0.76 -36.41
N TRP A 79 -3.18 1.79 -35.57
CA TRP A 79 -1.95 2.48 -35.18
C TRP A 79 -1.02 1.58 -34.34
N ILE A 80 -1.55 0.88 -33.33
CA ILE A 80 -0.79 -0.03 -32.46
C ILE A 80 -0.13 -1.15 -33.28
N SER A 81 -0.84 -1.71 -34.26
CA SER A 81 -0.34 -2.80 -35.10
C SER A 81 0.48 -2.31 -36.31
N ASN A 82 0.68 -1.01 -36.50
CA ASN A 82 1.44 -0.48 -37.64
C ASN A 82 2.96 -0.71 -37.45
N GLU A 83 3.55 -1.56 -38.27
CA GLU A 83 4.99 -1.91 -38.21
C GLU A 83 5.93 -0.74 -38.51
N SER A 84 5.49 0.24 -39.31
CA SER A 84 6.33 1.41 -39.63
C SER A 84 6.61 2.28 -38.40
N LYS A 85 5.73 2.23 -37.40
CA LYS A 85 5.81 2.97 -36.13
C LYS A 85 6.23 4.44 -36.33
N ALA A 86 5.76 5.08 -37.41
CA ALA A 86 6.12 6.46 -37.74
C ALA A 86 5.67 7.43 -36.62
N GLU A 87 4.47 7.21 -36.10
CA GLU A 87 3.97 7.84 -34.88
C GLU A 87 4.23 6.89 -33.70
N ARG A 88 5.05 7.32 -32.74
CA ARG A 88 5.45 6.52 -31.56
C ARG A 88 4.83 7.01 -30.26
N ALA A 89 4.25 8.20 -30.26
CA ALA A 89 3.33 8.65 -29.22
C ALA A 89 1.97 8.90 -29.86
N TYR A 90 0.90 8.58 -29.15
CA TYR A 90 -0.46 8.88 -29.57
C TYR A 90 -1.21 9.52 -28.42
N TRP A 91 -1.72 10.72 -28.64
CA TRP A 91 -2.46 11.46 -27.64
C TRP A 91 -3.95 11.44 -27.95
N LEU A 92 -4.71 10.67 -27.16
CA LEU A 92 -6.17 10.68 -27.18
C LEU A 92 -6.68 11.65 -26.12
N TYR A 93 -7.41 12.68 -26.54
CA TYR A 93 -7.85 13.73 -25.63
C TYR A 93 -9.31 14.12 -25.80
N GLY A 94 -9.89 14.65 -24.72
CA GLY A 94 -11.29 15.07 -24.69
C GLY A 94 -11.72 15.53 -23.30
N PRO A 95 -12.89 16.15 -23.15
CA PRO A 95 -13.39 16.65 -21.87
C PRO A 95 -13.66 15.51 -20.86
N ALA A 96 -14.05 15.87 -19.64
CA ALA A 96 -14.39 14.87 -18.62
C ALA A 96 -15.55 13.98 -19.09
N GLY A 97 -15.51 12.69 -18.73
CA GLY A 97 -16.67 11.83 -18.89
C GLY A 97 -17.03 11.36 -20.31
N VAL A 98 -16.22 11.65 -21.33
CA VAL A 98 -16.44 11.16 -22.71
C VAL A 98 -16.02 9.70 -22.95
N GLY A 99 -15.41 9.03 -21.95
CA GLY A 99 -15.04 7.62 -22.02
C GLY A 99 -13.57 7.31 -22.35
N LYS A 100 -12.65 8.26 -22.14
CA LYS A 100 -11.19 8.07 -22.37
C LYS A 100 -10.65 6.83 -21.65
N SER A 101 -10.88 6.71 -20.34
CA SER A 101 -10.40 5.58 -19.53
C SER A 101 -11.05 4.25 -19.91
N ALA A 102 -12.29 4.27 -20.44
CA ALA A 102 -12.95 3.08 -20.95
C ALA A 102 -12.31 2.57 -22.25
N ILE A 103 -11.89 3.49 -23.13
CA ILE A 103 -11.12 3.15 -24.33
C ILE A 103 -9.73 2.62 -23.95
N ALA A 104 -9.03 3.29 -23.02
CA ALA A 104 -7.74 2.82 -22.52
C ALA A 104 -7.85 1.40 -21.92
N GLN A 105 -8.88 1.16 -21.11
CA GLN A 105 -9.14 -0.16 -20.54
C GLN A 105 -9.35 -1.23 -21.61
N ASN A 106 -10.21 -0.96 -22.62
CA ASN A 106 -10.47 -1.91 -23.71
C ASN A 106 -9.19 -2.28 -24.45
N LEU A 107 -8.36 -1.28 -24.78
CA LEU A 107 -7.11 -1.52 -25.50
C LEU A 107 -6.11 -2.31 -24.65
N CYS A 108 -6.00 -2.01 -23.36
CA CYS A 108 -5.18 -2.82 -22.45
C CYS A 108 -5.66 -4.28 -22.40
N GLU A 109 -6.97 -4.52 -22.25
CA GLU A 109 -7.54 -5.88 -22.23
C GLU A 109 -7.33 -6.62 -23.56
N GLN A 110 -7.49 -5.92 -24.70
CA GLN A 110 -7.33 -6.50 -26.03
C GLN A 110 -5.87 -6.90 -26.34
N HIS A 111 -4.91 -6.11 -25.84
CA HIS A 111 -3.47 -6.26 -26.09
C HIS A 111 -2.71 -6.96 -24.96
N ALA A 112 -3.38 -7.31 -23.86
CA ALA A 112 -2.81 -8.09 -22.76
C ALA A 112 -2.25 -9.44 -23.28
N GLY A 113 -1.03 -9.77 -22.85
CA GLY A 113 -0.33 -10.99 -23.29
C GLY A 113 0.10 -10.98 -24.76
N LYS A 114 -0.05 -9.84 -25.47
CA LYS A 114 0.33 -9.66 -26.87
C LYS A 114 1.31 -8.50 -27.00
N GLN A 115 0.78 -7.28 -27.11
CA GLN A 115 1.55 -6.06 -27.37
C GLN A 115 1.66 -5.18 -26.12
N LEU A 116 0.82 -5.36 -25.10
CA LEU A 116 0.84 -4.53 -23.90
C LEU A 116 2.08 -4.82 -23.03
N ALA A 117 3.01 -3.87 -23.01
CA ALA A 117 4.20 -3.93 -22.17
C ALA A 117 3.92 -3.49 -20.74
N ALA A 118 3.21 -2.38 -20.59
CA ALA A 118 2.85 -1.82 -19.29
C ALA A 118 1.67 -0.86 -19.41
N ALA A 119 0.94 -0.69 -18.32
CA ALA A 119 -0.05 0.37 -18.19
C ALA A 119 0.08 1.11 -16.85
N PHE A 120 -0.25 2.40 -16.86
CA PHE A 120 -0.38 3.20 -15.66
C PHE A 120 -1.65 4.06 -15.74
N PHE A 121 -2.61 3.78 -14.87
CA PHE A 121 -3.86 4.53 -14.76
C PHE A 121 -3.78 5.47 -13.57
N PHE A 122 -3.53 6.74 -13.84
CA PHE A 122 -3.58 7.80 -12.84
C PHE A 122 -4.98 7.89 -12.24
N SER A 123 -5.05 8.34 -10.98
CA SER A 123 -6.32 8.65 -10.33
C SER A 123 -6.13 9.76 -9.31
N ARG A 124 -6.78 10.91 -9.55
CA ARG A 124 -6.69 12.07 -8.64
C ARG A 124 -7.27 11.77 -7.25
N ASN A 125 -8.22 10.83 -7.19
CA ASN A 125 -8.84 10.38 -5.95
C ASN A 125 -8.00 9.31 -5.21
N ASP A 126 -6.83 8.93 -5.73
CA ASP A 126 -6.00 7.83 -5.22
C ASP A 126 -4.53 8.27 -5.05
N PRO A 127 -4.11 8.66 -3.83
CA PRO A 127 -2.79 9.21 -3.52
C PRO A 127 -1.59 8.32 -3.84
N SER A 128 -1.81 7.03 -4.12
CA SER A 128 -0.73 6.14 -4.55
C SER A 128 -0.42 6.26 -6.04
N ARG A 129 -1.26 6.96 -6.81
CA ARG A 129 -1.20 7.05 -8.27
C ARG A 129 -1.75 8.37 -8.79
N ASP A 130 -1.67 9.42 -7.95
CA ASP A 130 -1.96 10.81 -8.32
C ASP A 130 -0.68 11.60 -8.66
N LYS A 131 0.50 10.96 -8.58
CA LYS A 131 1.83 11.55 -8.77
C LYS A 131 2.77 10.61 -9.52
N LEU A 132 3.92 11.12 -9.96
CA LEU A 132 4.95 10.35 -10.65
C LEU A 132 5.81 9.46 -9.75
N ASP A 133 5.80 9.68 -8.42
CA ASP A 133 6.62 8.92 -7.46
C ASP A 133 6.65 7.39 -7.74
N PRO A 134 5.52 6.69 -8.00
CA PRO A 134 5.52 5.25 -8.23
C PRO A 134 5.60 4.87 -9.71
N PHE A 135 5.55 5.83 -10.64
CA PHE A 135 5.38 5.59 -12.07
C PHE A 135 6.47 4.66 -12.62
N VAL A 136 7.75 5.02 -12.44
CA VAL A 136 8.88 4.23 -12.98
C VAL A 136 8.91 2.83 -12.39
N ALA A 137 8.78 2.71 -11.05
CA ALA A 137 8.75 1.41 -10.39
C ALA A 137 7.59 0.53 -10.89
N THR A 138 6.43 1.12 -11.19
CA THR A 138 5.24 0.43 -11.69
C THR A 138 5.44 -0.09 -13.11
N ILE A 139 6.07 0.71 -13.99
CA ILE A 139 6.43 0.27 -15.35
C ILE A 139 7.49 -0.83 -15.30
N VAL A 140 8.54 -0.64 -14.50
CA VAL A 140 9.63 -1.62 -14.32
C VAL A 140 9.10 -2.94 -13.76
N TYR A 141 8.19 -2.91 -12.79
CA TYR A 141 7.55 -4.12 -12.28
C TYR A 141 6.85 -4.92 -13.38
N GLN A 142 6.07 -4.25 -14.23
CA GLN A 142 5.36 -4.88 -15.34
C GLN A 142 6.34 -5.46 -16.38
N ILE A 143 7.45 -4.78 -16.66
CA ILE A 143 8.52 -5.32 -17.51
C ILE A 143 9.15 -6.58 -16.90
N LEU A 144 9.50 -6.55 -15.62
CA LEU A 144 10.14 -7.67 -14.91
C LEU A 144 9.22 -8.88 -14.71
N THR A 145 7.91 -8.69 -14.82
CA THR A 145 6.89 -9.75 -14.68
C THR A 145 6.27 -10.15 -16.01
N SER A 146 6.62 -9.47 -17.11
CA SER A 146 6.17 -9.82 -18.46
C SER A 146 6.93 -11.04 -18.98
N GLU A 147 6.21 -12.04 -19.48
CA GLU A 147 6.81 -13.21 -20.14
C GLU A 147 7.70 -12.82 -21.33
N SER A 148 7.32 -11.78 -22.07
CA SER A 148 8.05 -11.34 -23.26
C SER A 148 9.23 -10.41 -22.97
N LEU A 149 9.14 -9.56 -21.94
CA LEU A 149 10.15 -8.52 -21.69
C LEU A 149 11.13 -8.85 -20.57
N ARG A 150 10.77 -9.78 -19.68
CA ARG A 150 11.60 -10.13 -18.52
C ARG A 150 12.99 -10.58 -18.93
N ASP A 151 13.10 -11.50 -19.88
CA ASP A 151 14.40 -12.05 -20.28
C ASP A 151 15.18 -11.07 -21.18
N LEU A 152 14.47 -10.24 -21.94
CA LEU A 152 15.06 -9.28 -22.87
C LEU A 152 15.64 -8.04 -22.18
N ILE A 153 14.87 -7.44 -21.27
CA ILE A 153 15.19 -6.14 -20.64
C ILE A 153 15.56 -6.33 -19.16
N GLY A 154 14.99 -7.34 -18.50
CA GLY A 154 15.15 -7.55 -17.06
C GLY A 154 16.59 -7.66 -16.56
N PRO A 155 17.51 -8.37 -17.25
CA PRO A 155 18.91 -8.43 -16.82
C PRO A 155 19.55 -7.05 -16.68
N PHE A 156 19.27 -6.13 -17.60
CA PHE A 156 19.83 -4.76 -17.58
C PHE A 156 19.21 -3.90 -16.48
N ILE A 157 17.92 -4.08 -16.19
CA ILE A 157 17.24 -3.42 -15.07
C ILE A 157 17.81 -3.91 -13.73
N ILE A 158 17.95 -5.23 -13.58
CA ILE A 158 18.49 -5.85 -12.36
C ILE A 158 19.91 -5.37 -12.11
N GLU A 159 20.76 -5.32 -13.14
CA GLU A 159 22.11 -4.76 -13.06
C GLU A 159 22.09 -3.29 -12.61
N ALA A 160 21.23 -2.45 -13.19
CA ALA A 160 21.12 -1.04 -12.82
C ALA A 160 20.71 -0.84 -11.34
N ILE A 161 19.79 -1.68 -10.83
CA ILE A 161 19.36 -1.66 -9.42
C ILE A 161 20.49 -2.13 -8.49
N HIS A 162 21.26 -3.14 -8.88
CA HIS A 162 22.42 -3.58 -8.10
C HIS A 162 23.51 -2.51 -8.02
N LEU A 163 23.74 -1.75 -9.10
CA LEU A 163 24.71 -0.67 -9.14
C LEU A 163 24.28 0.57 -8.34
N ASP A 164 22.97 0.87 -8.31
CA ASP A 164 22.40 1.94 -7.47
C ASP A 164 21.21 1.41 -6.66
N PRO A 165 21.44 0.76 -5.50
CA PRO A 165 20.35 0.24 -4.64
C PRO A 165 19.37 1.31 -4.15
N LYS A 166 19.76 2.59 -4.25
CA LYS A 166 18.95 3.76 -3.90
C LYS A 166 18.29 4.42 -5.10
N VAL A 167 18.26 3.77 -6.27
CA VAL A 167 17.70 4.35 -7.50
C VAL A 167 16.28 4.90 -7.30
N PHE A 168 15.42 4.22 -6.54
CA PHE A 168 14.05 4.66 -6.22
C PHE A 168 13.94 5.81 -5.19
N GLU A 169 15.06 6.31 -4.67
CA GLU A 169 15.14 7.55 -3.88
C GLU A 169 15.66 8.73 -4.72
N ARG A 170 16.05 8.48 -5.98
CA ARG A 170 16.54 9.51 -6.91
C ARG A 170 15.38 10.20 -7.62
N SER A 171 15.70 11.26 -8.35
CA SER A 171 14.69 11.97 -9.14
C SER A 171 14.03 11.06 -10.18
N PHE A 172 12.80 11.40 -10.57
CA PHE A 172 12.05 10.74 -11.63
C PHE A 172 12.86 10.59 -12.93
N GLU A 173 13.63 11.63 -13.31
CA GLU A 173 14.47 11.62 -14.50
C GLU A 173 15.61 10.61 -14.37
N HIS A 174 16.26 10.53 -13.20
CA HIS A 174 17.34 9.57 -12.98
C HIS A 174 16.80 8.13 -13.01
N GLN A 175 15.67 7.89 -12.34
CA GLN A 175 15.00 6.59 -12.37
C GLN A 175 14.62 6.18 -13.79
N SER A 176 13.98 7.07 -14.54
CA SER A 176 13.55 6.82 -15.92
C SER A 176 14.75 6.56 -16.85
N ARG A 177 15.85 7.31 -16.70
CA ARG A 177 17.06 7.05 -17.49
C ARG A 177 17.67 5.69 -17.16
N LYS A 178 17.90 5.40 -15.87
CA LYS A 178 18.60 4.20 -15.42
C LYS A 178 17.80 2.91 -15.58
N LEU A 179 16.47 2.98 -15.46
CA LEU A 179 15.62 1.79 -15.42
C LEU A 179 14.73 1.61 -16.66
N ILE A 180 14.64 2.61 -17.53
CA ILE A 180 13.88 2.52 -18.78
C ILE A 180 14.79 2.83 -19.96
N LEU A 181 15.33 4.06 -20.07
CA LEU A 181 16.09 4.47 -21.26
C LEU A 181 17.35 3.62 -21.51
N GLU A 182 18.25 3.55 -20.53
CA GLU A 182 19.53 2.84 -20.66
C GLU A 182 19.35 1.32 -20.87
N PRO A 183 18.46 0.61 -20.13
CA PRO A 183 18.17 -0.79 -20.42
C PRO A 183 17.70 -1.04 -21.86
N PHE A 184 16.86 -0.15 -22.40
CA PHE A 184 16.31 -0.31 -23.74
C PHE A 184 17.37 -0.02 -24.81
N LEU A 185 18.30 0.91 -24.56
CA LEU A 185 19.43 1.18 -25.44
C LEU A 185 20.38 -0.03 -25.60
N ARG A 186 20.38 -0.96 -24.64
CA ARG A 186 21.24 -2.16 -24.65
C ARG A 186 20.66 -3.34 -25.43
N VAL A 187 19.39 -3.27 -25.84
CA VAL A 187 18.74 -4.31 -26.64
C VAL A 187 19.10 -4.15 -28.11
N GLY A 188 19.60 -5.22 -28.74
CA GLY A 188 20.03 -5.23 -30.12
C GLY A 188 18.87 -5.00 -31.11
N PRO A 189 19.10 -4.35 -32.28
CA PRO A 189 18.06 -4.10 -33.28
C PRO A 189 17.28 -5.34 -33.74
N GLY A 190 17.94 -6.50 -33.79
CA GLY A 190 17.34 -7.78 -34.19
C GLY A 190 16.57 -8.50 -33.08
N ASP A 191 16.80 -8.12 -31.82
CA ASP A 191 16.16 -8.74 -30.65
C ASP A 191 14.77 -8.14 -30.37
N TRP A 192 14.36 -7.11 -31.12
CA TRP A 192 13.09 -6.40 -30.95
C TRP A 192 11.87 -7.06 -31.61
N GLY A 193 11.98 -8.31 -32.11
CA GLY A 193 10.96 -9.19 -32.74
C GLY A 193 9.44 -8.88 -32.54
N THR A 194 8.65 -9.84 -32.06
CA THR A 194 7.19 -9.72 -31.81
C THR A 194 6.90 -9.37 -30.34
N PHE A 195 7.66 -8.44 -29.77
CA PHE A 195 7.60 -8.16 -28.33
C PHE A 195 6.51 -7.18 -27.96
N SER A 196 6.12 -7.21 -26.69
CA SER A 196 5.22 -6.22 -26.11
C SER A 196 5.86 -4.83 -26.17
N ASP A 197 5.26 -3.91 -26.92
CA ASP A 197 5.82 -2.58 -27.20
C ASP A 197 4.87 -1.43 -26.81
N LEU A 198 3.64 -1.72 -26.37
CA LEU A 198 2.64 -0.72 -26.02
C LEU A 198 2.73 -0.35 -24.54
N VAL A 199 2.95 0.93 -24.25
CA VAL A 199 2.79 1.53 -22.92
C VAL A 199 1.55 2.43 -22.93
N VAL A 200 0.58 2.11 -22.07
CA VAL A 200 -0.65 2.90 -21.92
C VAL A 200 -0.58 3.77 -20.67
N ILE A 201 -0.83 5.07 -20.83
CA ILE A 201 -0.86 6.04 -19.73
C ILE A 201 -2.24 6.70 -19.76
N ASP A 202 -3.09 6.35 -18.79
CA ASP A 202 -4.44 6.91 -18.69
C ASP A 202 -4.51 7.97 -17.59
N GLY A 203 -5.22 9.07 -17.89
CA GLY A 203 -5.50 10.13 -16.93
C GLY A 203 -4.30 11.02 -16.59
N LEU A 204 -3.48 11.43 -17.57
CA LEU A 204 -2.34 12.34 -17.27
C LEU A 204 -2.80 13.64 -16.56
N ASP A 205 -3.99 14.14 -16.87
CA ASP A 205 -4.63 15.28 -16.17
C ASP A 205 -5.02 14.98 -14.71
N GLU A 206 -5.05 13.71 -14.31
CA GLU A 206 -5.30 13.28 -12.95
C GLU A 206 -4.03 13.26 -12.09
N CYS A 207 -2.85 13.47 -12.68
CA CYS A 207 -1.64 13.76 -11.93
C CYS A 207 -1.74 15.15 -11.28
N VAL A 208 -1.78 15.22 -9.95
CA VAL A 208 -2.11 16.44 -9.20
C VAL A 208 -1.02 17.51 -9.26
N ASP A 209 0.23 17.12 -9.55
CA ASP A 209 1.31 18.07 -9.75
C ASP A 209 1.49 18.37 -11.25
N ILE A 210 1.11 19.59 -11.62
CA ILE A 210 1.20 20.09 -13.00
C ILE A 210 2.63 19.99 -13.55
N ARG A 211 3.66 20.19 -12.71
CA ARG A 211 5.06 20.09 -13.15
C ARG A 211 5.43 18.64 -13.45
N GLU A 212 4.86 17.68 -12.72
CA GLU A 212 5.08 16.26 -12.98
C GLU A 212 4.49 15.83 -14.32
N GLN A 213 3.33 16.36 -14.72
CA GLN A 213 2.77 16.13 -16.06
C GLN A 213 3.76 16.53 -17.17
N GLU A 214 4.36 17.72 -17.06
CA GLU A 214 5.36 18.22 -18.02
C GLU A 214 6.66 17.37 -18.02
N ARG A 215 7.10 16.94 -16.84
CA ARG A 215 8.29 16.08 -16.67
C ARG A 215 8.10 14.73 -17.33
N LEU A 216 6.94 14.10 -17.20
CA LEU A 216 6.63 12.84 -17.87
C LEU A 216 6.68 12.98 -19.39
N LEU A 217 6.04 14.02 -19.94
CA LEU A 217 6.06 14.26 -21.40
C LEU A 217 7.47 14.53 -21.91
N THR A 218 8.27 15.29 -21.17
CA THR A 218 9.69 15.55 -21.49
C THR A 218 10.49 14.24 -21.49
N MET A 219 10.24 13.35 -20.53
CA MET A 219 10.92 12.06 -20.44
C MET A 219 10.54 11.14 -21.60
N ILE A 220 9.25 11.08 -21.97
CA ILE A 220 8.79 10.32 -23.13
C ILE A 220 9.46 10.85 -24.41
N GLN A 221 9.57 12.17 -24.57
CA GLN A 221 10.28 12.76 -25.71
C GLN A 221 11.75 12.31 -25.77
N GLU A 222 12.45 12.30 -24.64
CA GLU A 222 13.85 11.86 -24.57
C GLU A 222 13.96 10.39 -24.96
N ILE A 223 13.11 9.51 -24.43
CA ILE A 223 13.07 8.08 -24.79
C ILE A 223 12.85 7.89 -26.29
N LEU A 224 11.87 8.59 -26.87
CA LEU A 224 11.56 8.46 -28.30
C LEU A 224 12.68 8.99 -29.20
N SER A 225 13.40 10.03 -28.76
CA SER A 225 14.49 10.66 -29.53
C SER A 225 15.79 9.87 -29.46
N SER A 226 16.07 9.24 -28.31
CA SER A 226 17.34 8.56 -28.05
C SER A 226 17.40 7.14 -28.59
N ILE A 227 16.26 6.52 -28.89
CA ILE A 227 16.24 5.12 -29.34
C ILE A 227 15.52 5.01 -30.70
N PRO A 228 16.19 5.35 -31.82
CA PRO A 228 15.59 5.30 -33.16
C PRO A 228 15.04 3.92 -33.53
N GLN A 229 15.72 2.86 -33.08
CA GLN A 229 15.36 1.46 -33.32
C GLN A 229 14.31 0.89 -32.34
N CYS A 230 13.88 1.67 -31.34
CA CYS A 230 12.93 1.19 -30.34
C CYS A 230 11.52 1.13 -30.93
N ARG A 231 10.85 0.00 -30.71
CA ARG A 231 9.46 -0.22 -31.15
C ARG A 231 8.42 0.28 -30.17
N PHE A 232 8.84 0.70 -28.97
CA PHE A 232 7.88 1.14 -27.97
C PHE A 232 7.05 2.33 -28.44
N VAL A 233 5.76 2.18 -28.22
CA VAL A 233 4.74 3.19 -28.47
C VAL A 233 4.03 3.58 -27.19
N PHE A 234 3.74 4.86 -27.05
CA PHE A 234 3.07 5.42 -25.88
C PHE A 234 1.68 5.90 -26.26
N LEU A 235 0.65 5.27 -25.71
CA LEU A 235 -0.73 5.73 -25.82
C LEU A 235 -1.08 6.52 -24.56
N ILE A 236 -1.32 7.83 -24.72
CA ILE A 236 -1.54 8.74 -23.60
C ILE A 236 -2.95 9.31 -23.69
N HIS A 237 -3.71 9.17 -22.61
CA HIS A 237 -5.07 9.67 -22.50
C HIS A 237 -5.12 10.82 -21.49
N SER A 238 -5.72 11.95 -21.88
CA SER A 238 -5.90 13.06 -20.95
C SER A 238 -7.00 14.04 -21.35
N ARG A 239 -7.34 14.98 -20.45
CA ARG A 239 -7.97 16.24 -20.84
C ARG A 239 -6.96 17.15 -21.57
N PRO A 240 -7.41 18.02 -22.48
CA PRO A 240 -6.55 19.00 -23.14
C PRO A 240 -6.25 20.21 -22.23
N GLU A 241 -5.74 19.94 -21.02
CA GLU A 241 -5.34 21.01 -20.11
C GLU A 241 -4.16 21.81 -20.70
N PRO A 242 -4.07 23.14 -20.47
CA PRO A 242 -3.13 24.01 -21.20
C PRO A 242 -1.67 23.52 -21.17
N ARG A 243 -1.24 22.98 -20.03
CA ARG A 243 0.13 22.50 -19.80
C ARG A 243 0.43 21.19 -20.53
N ILE A 244 -0.53 20.27 -20.55
CA ILE A 244 -0.44 19.04 -21.34
C ILE A 244 -0.41 19.36 -22.83
N CYS A 245 -1.28 20.26 -23.30
CA CYS A 245 -1.29 20.76 -24.68
C CYS A 245 0.09 21.34 -25.07
N GLN A 246 0.67 22.19 -24.21
CA GLN A 246 1.98 22.78 -24.43
C GLN A 246 3.08 21.71 -24.52
N GLY A 247 3.06 20.71 -23.63
CA GLY A 247 4.01 19.59 -23.65
C GLY A 247 3.96 18.79 -24.96
N PHE A 248 2.76 18.47 -25.45
CA PHE A 248 2.59 17.78 -26.73
C PHE A 248 2.92 18.64 -27.96
N ASN A 249 2.76 19.97 -27.87
CA ASN A 249 3.10 20.90 -28.95
C ASN A 249 4.61 21.19 -29.04
N HIS A 250 5.42 20.61 -28.15
CA HIS A 250 6.86 20.75 -28.21
C HIS A 250 7.44 20.13 -29.49
N ARG A 251 8.42 20.82 -30.11
CA ARG A 251 8.96 20.48 -31.43
C ARG A 251 9.55 19.06 -31.52
N ARG A 252 10.02 18.51 -30.40
CA ARG A 252 10.59 17.15 -30.32
C ARG A 252 9.57 16.03 -30.50
N PHE A 253 8.27 16.30 -30.28
CA PHE A 253 7.24 15.33 -30.65
C PHE A 253 7.05 15.27 -32.17
N GLY A 254 7.10 16.41 -32.87
CA GLY A 254 7.16 16.48 -34.34
C GLY A 254 6.24 15.49 -35.05
N SER A 255 6.80 14.70 -35.96
CA SER A 255 6.10 13.62 -36.68
C SER A 255 5.89 12.34 -35.88
N LEU A 256 6.46 12.22 -34.68
CA LEU A 256 6.33 11.05 -33.81
C LEU A 256 4.98 11.03 -33.07
N LEU A 257 4.17 12.09 -33.13
CA LEU A 257 2.96 12.24 -32.35
C LEU A 257 1.69 12.19 -33.22
N GLY A 258 0.91 11.12 -33.05
CA GLY A 258 -0.48 11.04 -33.49
C GLY A 258 -1.43 11.71 -32.48
N ARG A 259 -2.57 12.22 -32.95
CA ARG A 259 -3.56 12.93 -32.11
C ARG A 259 -4.97 12.53 -32.48
N LEU A 260 -5.80 12.27 -31.46
CA LEU A 260 -7.21 12.00 -31.64
C LEU A 260 -8.06 12.70 -30.58
N ALA A 261 -8.84 13.69 -31.01
CA ALA A 261 -9.84 14.32 -30.17
C ALA A 261 -11.10 13.45 -30.11
N ILE A 262 -11.65 13.25 -28.92
CA ILE A 262 -12.97 12.68 -28.71
C ILE A 262 -13.85 13.65 -27.92
N GLY A 263 -15.12 13.74 -28.30
CA GLY A 263 -16.05 14.71 -27.74
C GLY A 263 -17.44 14.56 -28.36
N ASP A 264 -18.15 15.67 -28.48
CA ASP A 264 -19.45 15.71 -29.13
C ASP A 264 -19.32 15.53 -30.65
N SER A 265 -20.02 14.54 -31.18
CA SER A 265 -20.00 14.17 -32.60
C SER A 265 -21.19 13.27 -32.95
N ASP A 266 -21.48 13.11 -34.23
CA ASP A 266 -22.54 12.19 -34.70
C ASP A 266 -22.26 10.73 -34.30
N ASP A 267 -20.99 10.32 -34.30
CA ASP A 267 -20.58 9.00 -33.83
C ASP A 267 -20.83 8.84 -32.33
N THR A 268 -20.42 9.81 -31.52
CA THR A 268 -20.70 9.81 -30.08
C THR A 268 -22.20 9.82 -29.81
N THR A 269 -22.98 10.58 -30.58
CA THR A 269 -24.44 10.65 -30.49
C THR A 269 -25.08 9.29 -30.73
N ARG A 270 -24.68 8.59 -31.80
CA ARG A 270 -25.15 7.22 -32.09
C ARG A 270 -24.77 6.24 -30.98
N ASP A 271 -23.54 6.35 -30.47
CA ASP A 271 -23.07 5.48 -29.40
C ASP A 271 -23.87 5.68 -28.10
N ILE A 272 -24.19 6.93 -27.74
CA ILE A 272 -25.01 7.26 -26.56
C ILE A 272 -26.45 6.76 -26.75
N ILE A 273 -27.05 6.92 -27.94
CA ILE A 273 -28.38 6.38 -28.26
C ILE A 273 -28.39 4.86 -28.05
N LYS A 274 -27.40 4.16 -28.60
CA LYS A 274 -27.27 2.71 -28.46
C LYS A 274 -27.14 2.31 -26.99
N PHE A 275 -26.26 2.97 -26.24
CA PHE A 275 -26.10 2.74 -24.80
C PHE A 275 -27.42 2.92 -24.04
N LEU A 276 -28.14 4.02 -24.26
CA LEU A 276 -29.40 4.30 -23.59
C LEU A 276 -30.46 3.26 -23.92
N ARG A 277 -30.63 2.89 -25.20
CA ARG A 277 -31.58 1.84 -25.61
C ARG A 277 -31.28 0.52 -24.90
N ASP A 278 -30.03 0.05 -24.98
CA ASP A 278 -29.63 -1.23 -24.40
C ASP A 278 -29.84 -1.22 -22.87
N ARG A 279 -29.52 -0.11 -22.19
CA ARG A 279 -29.66 0.01 -20.73
C ARG A 279 -31.10 0.20 -20.27
N PHE A 280 -31.93 0.95 -20.99
CA PHE A 280 -33.36 1.05 -20.64
C PHE A 280 -34.08 -0.27 -20.87
N HIS A 281 -33.74 -1.01 -21.94
CA HIS A 281 -34.25 -2.36 -22.13
C HIS A 281 -33.84 -3.31 -20.99
N ALA A 282 -32.59 -3.26 -20.54
CA ALA A 282 -32.14 -4.04 -19.39
C ALA A 282 -32.88 -3.64 -18.10
N LEU A 283 -33.01 -2.34 -17.83
CA LEU A 283 -33.68 -1.82 -16.64
C LEU A 283 -35.16 -2.21 -16.60
N ARG A 284 -35.86 -2.20 -17.75
CA ARG A 284 -37.26 -2.65 -17.83
C ARG A 284 -37.43 -4.12 -17.45
N ARG A 285 -36.46 -4.97 -17.82
CA ARG A 285 -36.49 -6.41 -17.52
C ARG A 285 -36.18 -6.70 -16.05
N SER A 286 -35.29 -5.94 -15.41
CA SER A 286 -34.84 -6.19 -14.05
C SER A 286 -35.66 -5.47 -12.98
N HIS A 287 -36.11 -4.23 -13.25
CA HIS A 287 -36.71 -3.38 -12.22
C HIS A 287 -38.20 -3.64 -12.04
N VAL A 288 -38.62 -3.95 -10.81
CA VAL A 288 -40.01 -4.35 -10.49
C VAL A 288 -41.06 -3.31 -10.92
N ALA A 289 -40.79 -2.03 -10.70
CA ALA A 289 -41.68 -0.93 -11.06
C ALA A 289 -41.89 -0.72 -12.57
N LEU A 290 -41.09 -1.36 -13.43
CA LEU A 290 -41.18 -1.24 -14.90
C LEU A 290 -41.78 -2.48 -15.57
N ARG A 291 -42.18 -3.50 -14.81
CA ARG A 291 -42.70 -4.77 -15.39
C ARG A 291 -43.94 -4.59 -16.27
N HIS A 292 -44.75 -3.58 -15.99
CA HIS A 292 -46.01 -3.31 -16.69
C HIS A 292 -45.92 -2.11 -17.64
N THR A 293 -44.74 -1.56 -17.87
CA THR A 293 -44.56 -0.46 -18.84
C THR A 293 -44.51 -1.01 -20.25
N ASP A 294 -45.02 -0.22 -21.19
CA ASP A 294 -45.00 -0.50 -22.63
C ASP A 294 -43.60 -0.83 -23.15
N ASP A 295 -43.53 -1.65 -24.21
CA ASP A 295 -42.26 -2.05 -24.84
C ASP A 295 -41.47 -0.85 -25.42
N SER A 296 -42.16 0.25 -25.75
CA SER A 296 -41.58 1.50 -26.22
C SER A 296 -40.97 2.37 -25.12
N TRP A 297 -41.16 2.05 -23.83
CA TRP A 297 -40.62 2.84 -22.73
C TRP A 297 -39.08 2.93 -22.81
N PRO A 298 -38.46 4.12 -22.61
CA PRO A 298 -39.08 5.39 -22.20
C PRO A 298 -39.60 6.29 -23.34
N GLY A 299 -39.53 5.85 -24.59
CA GLY A 299 -39.82 6.64 -25.79
C GLY A 299 -38.56 7.20 -26.44
N GLU A 300 -38.56 7.30 -27.78
CA GLU A 300 -37.43 7.84 -28.54
C GLU A 300 -37.22 9.34 -28.29
N ASP A 301 -38.29 10.08 -28.05
CA ASP A 301 -38.26 11.50 -27.66
C ASP A 301 -37.47 11.71 -26.36
N VAL A 302 -37.68 10.84 -25.36
CA VAL A 302 -36.93 10.87 -24.09
C VAL A 302 -35.46 10.52 -24.31
N ILE A 303 -35.17 9.50 -25.14
CA ILE A 303 -33.79 9.13 -25.49
C ILE A 303 -33.09 10.33 -26.15
N HIS A 304 -33.71 10.93 -27.17
CA HIS A 304 -33.14 12.09 -27.85
C HIS A 304 -32.96 13.30 -26.94
N GLN A 305 -33.87 13.52 -25.98
CA GLN A 305 -33.72 14.57 -24.98
C GLN A 305 -32.50 14.33 -24.08
N LEU A 306 -32.31 13.10 -23.58
CA LEU A 306 -31.15 12.75 -22.76
C LEU A 306 -29.84 12.85 -23.54
N VAL A 307 -29.84 12.45 -24.81
CA VAL A 307 -28.68 12.55 -25.71
C VAL A 307 -28.27 14.01 -25.92
N ARG A 308 -29.24 14.90 -26.19
CA ARG A 308 -28.97 16.35 -26.31
C ARG A 308 -28.35 16.92 -25.04
N ARG A 309 -28.87 16.54 -23.87
CA ARG A 309 -28.34 16.99 -22.57
C ARG A 309 -26.97 16.40 -22.22
N ALA A 310 -26.65 15.23 -22.76
CA ALA A 310 -25.35 14.63 -22.54
C ALA A 310 -24.21 15.43 -23.20
N CYS A 311 -24.48 16.16 -24.30
CA CYS A 311 -23.45 16.91 -25.05
C CYS A 311 -22.17 16.09 -25.28
N GLY A 312 -22.32 14.84 -25.74
CA GLY A 312 -21.23 13.89 -25.96
C GLY A 312 -20.62 13.23 -24.70
N GLN A 313 -21.10 13.55 -23.50
CA GLN A 313 -20.56 13.05 -22.23
C GLN A 313 -21.28 11.77 -21.80
N PHE A 314 -20.62 10.62 -21.98
CA PHE A 314 -21.10 9.33 -21.46
C PHE A 314 -21.38 9.34 -19.97
N ILE A 315 -20.59 10.09 -19.19
CA ILE A 315 -20.77 10.15 -17.75
C ILE A 315 -22.19 10.59 -17.35
N PHE A 316 -22.80 11.51 -18.10
CA PHE A 316 -24.15 11.99 -17.83
C PHE A 316 -25.15 10.83 -17.93
N VAL A 317 -25.18 10.14 -19.07
CA VAL A 317 -26.13 9.03 -19.30
C VAL A 317 -25.85 7.82 -18.43
N VAL A 318 -24.58 7.53 -18.13
CA VAL A 318 -24.20 6.46 -17.19
C VAL A 318 -24.72 6.79 -15.79
N THR A 319 -24.58 8.04 -15.34
CA THR A 319 -25.07 8.48 -14.04
C THR A 319 -26.60 8.47 -13.98
N VAL A 320 -27.28 8.89 -15.06
CA VAL A 320 -28.74 8.79 -15.18
C VAL A 320 -29.19 7.36 -15.02
N VAL A 321 -28.64 6.42 -15.81
CA VAL A 321 -29.03 5.01 -15.74
C VAL A 321 -28.80 4.45 -14.34
N LYS A 322 -27.62 4.68 -13.74
CA LYS A 322 -27.35 4.23 -12.37
C LYS A 322 -28.34 4.79 -11.36
N TYR A 323 -28.66 6.08 -11.44
CA TYR A 323 -29.64 6.71 -10.57
C TYR A 323 -31.04 6.10 -10.70
N LEU A 324 -31.38 5.55 -11.87
CA LEU A 324 -32.65 4.86 -12.12
C LEU A 324 -32.66 3.39 -11.70
N GLU A 325 -31.50 2.79 -11.42
CA GLU A 325 -31.38 1.36 -11.05
C GLU A 325 -31.78 1.06 -9.61
N SER A 326 -31.94 2.07 -8.78
CA SER A 326 -32.07 1.88 -7.33
C SER A 326 -33.52 1.65 -6.91
N ASP A 327 -33.72 0.61 -6.10
CA ASP A 327 -35.04 0.06 -5.77
C ASP A 327 -35.85 0.86 -4.71
N ASP A 328 -35.32 1.94 -4.13
CA ASP A 328 -36.02 2.74 -3.12
C ASP A 328 -37.02 3.75 -3.69
N ASP A 329 -37.09 3.91 -5.01
CA ASP A 329 -38.05 4.79 -5.66
C ASP A 329 -38.39 4.31 -7.07
N SER A 330 -39.45 4.84 -7.66
CA SER A 330 -39.86 4.51 -9.02
C SER A 330 -38.90 5.15 -10.05
N PRO A 331 -38.32 4.36 -10.98
CA PRO A 331 -37.54 4.90 -12.10
C PRO A 331 -38.35 5.86 -12.97
N LEU A 332 -39.68 5.68 -13.03
CA LEU A 332 -40.57 6.58 -13.75
C LEU A 332 -40.61 7.98 -13.12
N VAL A 333 -40.64 8.04 -11.79
CA VAL A 333 -40.65 9.31 -11.04
C VAL A 333 -39.29 9.99 -11.17
N ARG A 334 -38.20 9.24 -10.99
CA ARG A 334 -36.83 9.75 -11.12
C ARG A 334 -36.51 10.26 -12.53
N LEU A 335 -36.89 9.51 -13.55
CA LEU A 335 -36.69 9.92 -14.93
C LEU A 335 -37.48 11.20 -15.23
N LYS A 336 -38.75 11.27 -14.82
CA LYS A 336 -39.54 12.52 -14.93
C LYS A 336 -38.90 13.68 -14.18
N ALA A 337 -38.34 13.45 -12.98
CA ALA A 337 -37.64 14.48 -12.23
C ALA A 337 -36.43 15.00 -13.01
N ILE A 338 -35.58 14.11 -13.56
CA ILE A 338 -34.45 14.48 -14.41
C ILE A 338 -34.92 15.32 -15.61
N LEU A 339 -35.93 14.86 -16.36
CA LEU A 339 -36.41 15.54 -17.57
C LEU A 339 -37.06 16.90 -17.30
N ARG A 340 -37.56 17.13 -16.09
CA ARG A 340 -38.16 18.41 -15.66
C ARG A 340 -37.14 19.46 -15.25
N ILE A 341 -35.88 19.08 -14.99
CA ILE A 341 -34.84 20.02 -14.66
C ILE A 341 -34.64 20.94 -15.86
N ARG A 342 -35.03 22.21 -15.71
CA ARG A 342 -34.75 23.24 -16.70
C ARG A 342 -33.28 23.60 -16.57
N THR A 343 -32.62 23.73 -17.72
CA THR A 343 -31.31 24.38 -17.80
C THR A 343 -31.54 25.87 -17.56
N GLU A 344 -31.69 26.26 -16.29
CA GLU A 344 -31.35 27.64 -15.93
C GLU A 344 -29.82 27.72 -16.06
N ASP A 345 -29.33 28.75 -16.76
CA ASP A 345 -27.89 28.93 -16.98
C ASP A 345 -27.20 28.94 -15.61
N LEU A 346 -26.53 27.84 -15.24
CA LEU A 346 -25.56 27.82 -14.14
C LEU A 346 -24.35 28.58 -14.67
N PRO A 347 -24.20 29.90 -14.38
CA PRO A 347 -23.24 30.73 -15.07
C PRO A 347 -21.84 30.25 -14.67
N GLY A 348 -21.05 29.79 -15.64
CA GLY A 348 -19.67 29.33 -15.42
C GLY A 348 -19.50 27.84 -15.14
N SER A 349 -20.56 27.01 -15.18
CA SER A 349 -20.36 25.55 -15.14
C SER A 349 -19.81 25.02 -16.47
N PRO A 350 -18.70 24.24 -16.48
CA PRO A 350 -18.20 23.59 -17.69
C PRO A 350 -19.10 22.43 -18.15
N TYR A 351 -19.97 21.92 -17.28
CA TYR A 351 -20.83 20.76 -17.51
C TYR A 351 -22.22 20.96 -16.90
N PRO A 352 -23.03 21.91 -17.42
CA PRO A 352 -24.24 22.39 -16.74
C PRO A 352 -25.26 21.26 -16.49
N ASP A 353 -25.53 20.41 -17.47
CA ASP A 353 -26.46 19.28 -17.33
C ASP A 353 -25.98 18.23 -16.32
N LEU A 354 -24.67 17.96 -16.28
CA LEU A 354 -24.08 17.03 -15.32
C LEU A 354 -24.14 17.58 -13.90
N ASP A 355 -23.86 18.87 -13.72
CA ASP A 355 -23.96 19.54 -12.43
C ASP A 355 -25.40 19.57 -11.92
N LEU A 356 -26.35 19.86 -12.81
CA LEU A 356 -27.79 19.78 -12.51
C LEU A 356 -28.21 18.37 -12.08
N LEU A 357 -27.67 17.32 -12.71
CA LEU A 357 -27.89 15.94 -12.30
C LEU A 357 -27.31 15.67 -10.90
N TYR A 358 -26.10 16.18 -10.59
CA TYR A 358 -25.53 16.07 -9.25
C TYR A 358 -26.35 16.79 -8.19
N HIS A 359 -26.84 18.01 -8.48
CA HIS A 359 -27.78 18.74 -7.63
C HIS A 359 -29.04 17.91 -7.36
N GLN A 360 -29.61 17.29 -8.40
CA GLN A 360 -30.79 16.42 -8.26
C GLN A 360 -30.50 15.23 -7.35
N ILE A 361 -29.38 14.52 -7.55
CA ILE A 361 -28.99 13.38 -6.72
C ILE A 361 -28.83 13.81 -5.25
N LEU A 362 -28.09 14.89 -5.00
CA LEU A 362 -27.84 15.39 -3.63
C LEU A 362 -29.10 15.95 -2.96
N SER A 363 -30.06 16.48 -3.74
CA SER A 363 -31.36 16.94 -3.20
C SER A 363 -32.17 15.84 -2.53
N THR A 364 -31.97 14.60 -2.95
CA THR A 364 -32.61 13.44 -2.31
C THR A 364 -32.10 13.19 -0.89
N CYS A 365 -30.96 13.77 -0.51
CA CYS A 365 -30.35 13.69 0.81
C CYS A 365 -30.65 14.89 1.72
N HIS A 366 -31.55 15.82 1.33
CA HIS A 366 -31.75 17.10 2.06
C HIS A 366 -32.00 16.96 3.57
N ARG A 367 -32.73 15.92 4.01
CA ARG A 367 -33.03 15.69 5.45
C ARG A 367 -31.81 15.27 6.27
N ARG A 368 -30.77 14.76 5.62
CA ARG A 368 -29.55 14.20 6.24
C ARG A 368 -28.30 14.79 5.60
N TRP A 369 -28.41 15.99 5.03
CA TRP A 369 -27.31 16.60 4.28
C TRP A 369 -26.07 16.79 5.15
N GLU A 370 -26.23 17.21 6.40
CA GLU A 370 -25.10 17.39 7.32
C GLU A 370 -24.34 16.08 7.56
N ASP A 371 -25.05 14.97 7.78
CA ASP A 371 -24.49 13.63 7.95
C ASP A 371 -23.77 13.14 6.70
N VAL A 372 -24.40 13.32 5.54
CA VAL A 372 -23.82 12.95 4.24
C VAL A 372 -22.60 13.79 3.94
N CYS A 373 -22.66 15.09 4.23
CA CYS A 373 -21.57 16.03 4.03
C CYS A 373 -20.34 15.62 4.86
N GLN A 374 -20.51 15.19 6.11
CA GLN A 374 -19.38 14.68 6.92
C GLN A 374 -18.65 13.51 6.24
N VAL A 375 -19.39 12.56 5.65
CA VAL A 375 -18.79 11.45 4.90
C VAL A 375 -18.11 11.95 3.63
N LEU A 376 -18.80 12.80 2.84
CA LEU A 376 -18.23 13.38 1.62
C LEU A 376 -16.95 14.17 1.90
N ARG A 377 -16.88 14.93 3.01
CA ARG A 377 -15.66 15.64 3.44
C ARG A 377 -14.49 14.67 3.56
N VAL A 378 -14.67 13.52 4.20
CA VAL A 378 -13.63 12.48 4.31
C VAL A 378 -13.23 11.94 2.94
N LEU A 379 -14.20 11.67 2.06
CA LEU A 379 -13.95 11.09 0.74
C LEU A 379 -13.18 12.01 -0.21
N ILE A 380 -13.44 13.32 -0.17
CA ILE A 380 -12.75 14.31 -1.01
C ILE A 380 -11.42 14.81 -0.41
N THR A 381 -11.14 14.50 0.86
CA THR A 381 -9.93 14.98 1.53
C THR A 381 -8.72 14.22 1.00
N PRO A 382 -7.64 14.90 0.53
CA PRO A 382 -6.39 14.25 0.15
C PRO A 382 -5.81 13.43 1.31
N ASP A 383 -5.16 12.30 1.02
CA ASP A 383 -4.51 11.55 2.08
C ASP A 383 -3.23 12.25 2.53
N TYR A 384 -3.23 12.75 3.77
CA TYR A 384 -2.08 13.40 4.38
C TYR A 384 -1.07 12.42 4.98
N TYR A 385 -1.41 11.12 5.07
CA TYR A 385 -0.55 10.11 5.68
C TYR A 385 0.00 9.13 4.66
N LYS A 386 1.24 9.37 4.21
CA LYS A 386 2.04 8.37 3.51
C LYS A 386 2.85 7.57 4.53
N PRO A 387 2.62 6.24 4.70
CA PRO A 387 3.50 5.42 5.53
C PRO A 387 4.93 5.52 4.98
N ARG A 388 5.93 5.75 5.84
CA ARG A 388 7.32 5.60 5.39
C ARG A 388 7.57 4.11 5.19
N LEU A 389 8.31 3.73 4.15
CA LEU A 389 8.70 2.34 3.88
C LEU A 389 9.40 1.63 5.05
N HIS A 390 9.95 2.39 6.00
CA HIS A 390 10.54 1.85 7.23
C HIS A 390 9.52 1.54 8.35
N ASP A 391 8.27 2.00 8.24
CA ASP A 391 7.23 1.75 9.25
C ASP A 391 6.48 0.44 9.02
N VAL A 392 6.65 -0.17 7.84
CA VAL A 392 6.11 -1.48 7.48
C VAL A 392 7.26 -2.48 7.45
N GLU A 393 7.57 -3.07 8.61
CA GLU A 393 8.60 -4.10 8.70
C GLU A 393 8.17 -5.38 7.96
N PRO A 394 9.09 -6.08 7.29
CA PRO A 394 8.75 -7.35 6.70
C PRO A 394 8.44 -8.41 7.76
N THR A 395 7.25 -9.01 7.69
CA THR A 395 6.90 -10.25 8.37
C THR A 395 7.93 -11.33 7.99
N PRO A 396 8.54 -12.04 8.96
CA PRO A 396 9.43 -13.15 8.66
C PRO A 396 8.72 -14.25 7.85
N ALA A 397 9.42 -14.81 6.87
CA ALA A 397 8.93 -15.86 5.96
C ALA A 397 8.48 -17.16 6.67
N SER A 398 8.68 -17.30 7.98
CA SER A 398 8.26 -18.46 8.78
C SER A 398 6.80 -18.41 9.24
N PHE A 399 6.07 -17.31 9.02
CA PHE A 399 4.63 -17.22 9.32
C PHE A 399 3.77 -17.45 8.07
N LYS A 400 3.37 -18.70 7.85
CA LYS A 400 2.29 -19.06 6.92
C LYS A 400 0.94 -18.79 7.58
N PHE A 401 0.56 -17.52 7.70
CA PHE A 401 -0.85 -17.14 7.80
C PHE A 401 -1.15 -16.22 6.62
N GLY A 402 -1.56 -16.83 5.50
CA GLY A 402 -2.10 -16.17 4.30
C GLY A 402 -1.09 -15.32 3.53
N ASP A 403 -0.70 -15.78 2.34
CA ASP A 403 0.05 -15.05 1.32
C ASP A 403 -0.53 -13.66 1.02
N TYR A 404 -0.11 -12.63 1.76
CA TYR A 404 -0.33 -11.25 1.32
C TYR A 404 0.86 -10.39 1.77
N ALA A 405 1.72 -10.03 0.81
CA ALA A 405 2.79 -9.05 0.93
C ALA A 405 2.25 -7.60 0.78
N TYR A 406 3.18 -6.65 0.78
CA TYR A 406 3.14 -5.25 1.22
C TYR A 406 2.43 -4.21 0.31
N THR A 407 2.40 -2.94 0.78
CA THR A 407 2.54 -1.67 0.00
C THR A 407 1.45 -0.57 0.19
N TYR A 408 0.35 -0.79 0.90
CA TYR A 408 -0.66 0.29 1.08
C TYR A 408 -1.07 0.46 2.55
N ALA A 409 -1.22 1.71 3.02
CA ALA A 409 -2.02 2.00 4.22
C ALA A 409 -3.44 1.54 3.90
N PRO A 410 -3.93 0.41 4.47
CA PRO A 410 -5.17 -0.14 3.99
C PRO A 410 -6.33 0.66 4.59
N GLY A 411 -7.30 1.02 3.74
CA GLY A 411 -8.68 1.27 4.17
C GLY A 411 -8.96 2.54 4.98
N GLN A 412 -8.19 3.63 4.86
CA GLN A 412 -8.38 4.85 5.67
C GLN A 412 -9.75 5.55 5.46
N ARG A 413 -10.43 5.24 4.36
CA ARG A 413 -11.78 5.71 4.00
C ARG A 413 -12.76 4.53 3.85
N SER A 414 -12.45 3.40 4.48
CA SER A 414 -13.33 2.23 4.46
C SER A 414 -14.54 2.43 5.36
N PRO A 415 -15.64 1.70 5.12
CA PRO A 415 -16.83 1.76 5.97
C PRO A 415 -16.51 1.67 7.46
N MET A 416 -15.62 0.73 7.84
CA MET A 416 -15.23 0.54 9.24
C MET A 416 -14.54 1.77 9.85
N VAL A 417 -13.66 2.44 9.10
CA VAL A 417 -12.97 3.64 9.61
C VAL A 417 -13.96 4.80 9.72
N ILE A 418 -14.77 5.04 8.69
CA ILE A 418 -15.74 6.14 8.69
C ILE A 418 -16.75 5.96 9.84
N MET A 419 -17.28 4.75 10.02
CA MET A 419 -18.23 4.44 11.09
C MET A 419 -17.61 4.67 12.47
N ASN A 420 -16.39 4.19 12.71
CA ASN A 420 -15.72 4.38 14.00
C ASN A 420 -15.33 5.85 14.27
N SER A 421 -14.99 6.62 13.23
CA SER A 421 -14.63 8.03 13.38
C SER A 421 -15.81 8.97 13.61
N LEU A 422 -16.96 8.64 13.01
CA LEU A 422 -18.20 9.43 13.09
C LEU A 422 -19.21 8.85 14.09
N ASP A 423 -18.81 7.83 14.86
CA ASP A 423 -19.63 7.13 15.86
C ASP A 423 -20.95 6.59 15.31
N LEU A 424 -20.89 5.92 14.15
CA LEU A 424 -22.05 5.38 13.47
C LEU A 424 -22.36 3.95 13.92
N GLY A 425 -23.63 3.67 14.20
CA GLY A 425 -24.11 2.32 14.42
C GLY A 425 -24.09 1.45 13.16
N PRO A 426 -24.21 0.10 13.30
CA PRO A 426 -24.33 -0.81 12.16
C PRO A 426 -25.45 -0.39 11.19
N GLY A 427 -25.16 -0.32 9.90
CA GLY A 427 -26.13 0.03 8.86
C GLY A 427 -26.37 1.54 8.66
N GLU A 428 -25.92 2.40 9.57
CA GLU A 428 -26.14 3.85 9.45
C GLU A 428 -25.40 4.47 8.27
N LEU A 429 -24.17 4.01 7.99
CA LEU A 429 -23.37 4.54 6.90
C LEU A 429 -24.01 4.20 5.55
N GLU A 430 -24.45 2.96 5.39
CA GLU A 430 -25.18 2.48 4.22
C GLU A 430 -26.44 3.31 4.02
N VAL A 431 -27.20 3.55 5.08
CA VAL A 431 -28.42 4.37 5.05
C VAL A 431 -28.14 5.83 4.69
N ARG A 432 -27.01 6.40 5.11
CA ARG A 432 -26.57 7.76 4.74
C ARG A 432 -26.18 7.85 3.26
N LEU A 433 -25.48 6.84 2.74
CA LEU A 433 -24.94 6.83 1.36
C LEU A 433 -25.86 6.18 0.33
N PHE A 434 -26.94 5.52 0.75
CA PHE A 434 -27.84 4.73 -0.09
C PHE A 434 -28.28 5.47 -1.36
N ARG A 435 -28.68 6.73 -1.21
CA ARG A 435 -29.19 7.57 -2.30
C ARG A 435 -28.10 8.14 -3.22
N LEU A 436 -26.82 7.90 -2.90
CA LEU A 436 -25.67 8.36 -3.66
C LEU A 436 -25.01 7.24 -4.48
N HIS A 437 -25.60 6.04 -4.60
CA HIS A 437 -25.06 4.91 -5.37
C HIS A 437 -24.70 5.25 -6.84
N ALA A 438 -25.33 6.27 -7.43
CA ALA A 438 -25.01 6.73 -8.77
C ALA A 438 -23.65 7.43 -8.88
N VAL A 439 -23.12 7.95 -7.77
CA VAL A 439 -21.87 8.75 -7.70
C VAL A 439 -20.85 8.22 -6.68
N ILE A 440 -21.27 7.36 -5.75
CA ILE A 440 -20.44 6.72 -4.72
C ILE A 440 -20.57 5.20 -4.81
N GLY A 441 -19.42 4.52 -4.88
CA GLY A 441 -19.32 3.07 -4.74
C GLY A 441 -19.00 2.71 -3.30
N VAL A 442 -19.95 2.05 -2.63
CA VAL A 442 -19.74 1.46 -1.29
C VAL A 442 -19.36 -0.01 -1.48
N PRO A 443 -18.15 -0.45 -1.05
CA PRO A 443 -17.73 -1.83 -1.20
C PRO A 443 -18.50 -2.75 -0.24
N ARG A 444 -18.59 -4.04 -0.60
CA ARG A 444 -19.21 -5.06 0.27
C ARG A 444 -18.38 -5.39 1.51
N HIS A 445 -17.07 -5.21 1.43
CA HIS A 445 -16.15 -5.45 2.54
C HIS A 445 -15.88 -4.14 3.30
N GLU A 446 -16.06 -4.16 4.62
CA GLU A 446 -15.92 -2.98 5.49
C GLU A 446 -14.49 -2.43 5.60
N ASP A 447 -13.49 -3.18 5.13
CA ASP A 447 -12.07 -2.84 5.16
C ASP A 447 -11.57 -2.25 3.82
N VAL A 448 -12.43 -2.19 2.81
CA VAL A 448 -12.11 -1.59 1.50
C VAL A 448 -12.61 -0.15 1.47
N ASP A 449 -11.84 0.76 0.87
CA ASP A 449 -12.21 2.17 0.81
C ASP A 449 -13.50 2.40 0.03
N ILE A 450 -14.30 3.36 0.49
CA ILE A 450 -15.40 3.92 -0.29
C ILE A 450 -14.79 4.82 -1.37
N HIS A 451 -15.29 4.68 -2.60
CA HIS A 451 -14.76 5.42 -3.74
C HIS A 451 -15.82 6.30 -4.39
N ILE A 452 -15.44 7.54 -4.70
CA ILE A 452 -16.22 8.39 -5.60
C ILE A 452 -16.05 7.83 -7.02
N LEU A 453 -17.16 7.51 -7.68
CA LEU A 453 -17.15 6.84 -8.98
C LEU A 453 -16.57 7.70 -10.10
N HIS A 454 -16.64 9.02 -9.93
CA HIS A 454 -16.40 9.99 -11.00
C HIS A 454 -15.60 11.18 -10.49
N ALA A 455 -14.43 11.44 -11.06
CA ALA A 455 -13.62 12.61 -10.71
C ALA A 455 -14.38 13.94 -10.88
N SER A 456 -15.28 14.02 -11.87
CA SER A 456 -16.16 15.19 -12.10
C SER A 456 -17.09 15.49 -10.91
N PHE A 457 -17.46 14.48 -10.12
CA PHE A 457 -18.27 14.68 -8.91
C PHE A 457 -17.42 15.28 -7.78
N THR A 458 -16.18 14.81 -7.59
CA THR A 458 -15.22 15.45 -6.68
C THR A 458 -14.99 16.91 -7.07
N GLU A 459 -14.76 17.19 -8.35
CA GLU A 459 -14.59 18.56 -8.88
C GLU A 459 -15.83 19.44 -8.63
N PHE A 460 -17.02 18.88 -8.81
CA PHE A 460 -18.27 19.57 -8.50
C PHE A 460 -18.37 19.94 -7.02
N LEU A 461 -18.12 18.99 -6.10
CA LEU A 461 -18.21 19.21 -4.66
C LEU A 461 -17.19 20.24 -4.15
N LEU A 462 -16.00 20.30 -4.76
CA LEU A 462 -14.93 21.23 -4.41
C LEU A 462 -15.14 22.65 -4.97
N ASP A 463 -16.00 22.83 -5.98
CA ASP A 463 -16.25 24.11 -6.63
C ASP A 463 -17.57 24.72 -6.13
N ASN A 464 -17.48 25.79 -5.34
CA ASN A 464 -18.63 26.47 -4.76
C ASN A 464 -19.56 27.12 -5.81
N ALA A 465 -19.02 27.57 -6.95
CA ALA A 465 -19.83 28.15 -8.01
C ALA A 465 -20.71 27.10 -8.68
N ARG A 466 -20.22 25.86 -8.78
CA ARG A 466 -20.95 24.72 -9.35
C ARG A 466 -21.92 24.07 -8.37
N SER A 467 -21.46 23.81 -7.14
CA SER A 467 -22.22 23.03 -6.14
C SER A 467 -23.12 23.85 -5.21
N GLY A 468 -22.87 25.16 -5.07
CA GLY A 468 -23.67 26.05 -4.24
C GLY A 468 -23.84 25.53 -2.80
N LYS A 469 -25.09 25.29 -2.38
CA LYS A 469 -25.38 24.77 -1.02
C LYS A 469 -24.80 23.38 -0.74
N TYR A 470 -24.39 22.63 -1.77
CA TYR A 470 -23.76 21.33 -1.63
C TYR A 470 -22.24 21.37 -1.66
N HIS A 471 -21.64 22.56 -1.64
CA HIS A 471 -20.19 22.71 -1.59
C HIS A 471 -19.60 22.06 -0.33
N VAL A 472 -18.55 21.26 -0.53
CA VAL A 472 -17.91 20.48 0.53
C VAL A 472 -16.45 20.92 0.67
N LYS A 473 -16.08 21.35 1.88
CA LYS A 473 -14.69 21.70 2.21
C LYS A 473 -13.95 20.45 2.70
N PRO A 474 -12.80 20.09 2.08
CA PRO A 474 -11.91 19.05 2.60
C PRO A 474 -11.54 19.29 4.06
N LEU A 475 -11.22 18.22 4.77
CA LEU A 475 -10.62 18.30 6.10
C LEU A 475 -9.22 18.91 5.97
N THR A 476 -8.87 19.78 6.92
CA THR A 476 -7.48 20.17 7.13
C THR A 476 -6.65 18.96 7.57
N GLU A 477 -5.32 19.05 7.45
CA GLU A 477 -4.42 17.98 7.92
C GLU A 477 -4.68 17.60 9.39
N SER A 478 -4.92 18.60 10.25
CA SER A 478 -5.22 18.40 11.67
C SER A 478 -6.55 17.66 11.88
N GLU A 479 -7.61 18.05 11.17
CA GLU A 479 -8.91 17.36 11.21
C GLU A 479 -8.84 15.95 10.64
N TYR A 480 -8.01 15.71 9.61
CA TYR A 480 -7.80 14.39 9.03
C TYR A 480 -7.15 13.42 10.03
N PHE A 481 -6.11 13.88 10.73
CA PHE A 481 -5.48 13.07 11.78
C PHE A 481 -6.37 12.91 13.01
N ASP A 482 -7.22 13.89 13.34
CA ASP A 482 -8.25 13.75 14.38
C ASP A 482 -9.24 12.64 14.00
N TYR A 483 -9.75 12.65 12.75
CA TYR A 483 -10.59 11.60 12.19
C TYR A 483 -9.94 10.22 12.34
N LEU A 484 -8.71 10.02 11.84
CA LEU A 484 -8.03 8.72 11.93
C LEU A 484 -7.75 8.28 13.37
N ALA A 485 -7.38 9.23 14.24
CA ALA A 485 -7.14 8.95 15.66
C ALA A 485 -8.42 8.47 16.36
N LYS A 486 -9.56 9.12 16.11
CA LYS A 486 -10.86 8.74 16.67
C LYS A 486 -11.27 7.34 16.24
N ALA A 487 -11.14 6.98 14.95
CA ALA A 487 -11.42 5.62 14.50
C ALA A 487 -10.62 4.57 15.28
N GLY A 488 -9.30 4.78 15.41
CA GLY A 488 -8.44 3.86 16.14
C GLY A 488 -8.74 3.79 17.64
N LEU A 489 -9.09 4.91 18.28
CA LEU A 489 -9.47 4.95 19.69
C LEU A 489 -10.85 4.33 19.96
N ARG A 490 -11.81 4.48 19.04
CA ARG A 490 -13.11 3.81 19.14
C ARG A 490 -12.95 2.31 19.01
N LEU A 491 -12.15 1.84 18.05
CA LEU A 491 -11.78 0.44 17.92
C LEU A 491 -11.08 -0.07 19.19
N ALA A 492 -10.15 0.72 19.75
CA ALA A 492 -9.49 0.41 21.02
C ALA A 492 -10.51 0.26 22.17
N SER A 493 -11.50 1.15 22.27
CA SER A 493 -12.57 1.06 23.26
C SER A 493 -13.39 -0.22 23.13
N ILE A 494 -13.79 -0.60 21.91
CA ILE A 494 -14.51 -1.86 21.65
C ILE A 494 -13.67 -3.06 22.10
N ILE A 495 -12.36 -3.02 21.85
CA ILE A 495 -11.42 -4.05 22.27
C ILE A 495 -11.33 -4.14 23.79
N THR A 496 -11.10 -3.00 24.45
CA THR A 496 -11.05 -2.90 25.91
C THR A 496 -12.33 -3.46 26.54
N SER A 497 -13.49 -3.16 25.96
CA SER A 497 -14.80 -3.65 26.45
C SER A 497 -14.98 -5.15 26.40
N LYS A 498 -14.07 -5.92 25.79
CA LYS A 498 -14.10 -7.40 25.72
C LYS A 498 -12.89 -8.05 26.38
N TYR A 499 -12.02 -7.26 27.02
CA TYR A 499 -10.79 -7.76 27.58
C TYR A 499 -11.06 -8.63 28.82
N PRO A 500 -10.51 -9.85 28.92
CA PRO A 500 -10.84 -10.82 29.97
C PRO A 500 -10.81 -10.24 31.39
N LEU A 501 -9.80 -9.42 31.70
CA LEU A 501 -9.64 -8.81 33.04
C LEU A 501 -10.86 -8.01 33.51
N TYR A 502 -11.60 -7.38 32.60
CA TYR A 502 -12.69 -6.46 32.95
C TYR A 502 -14.05 -7.14 33.05
N HIS A 503 -14.12 -8.44 32.71
CA HIS A 503 -15.33 -9.25 32.83
C HIS A 503 -15.23 -10.29 33.94
N THR A 504 -14.21 -10.18 34.79
CA THR A 504 -14.05 -11.08 35.93
C THR A 504 -14.86 -10.58 37.12
N SER A 505 -15.62 -11.47 37.76
CA SER A 505 -16.28 -11.23 39.06
C SER A 505 -15.29 -11.18 40.24
N GLY A 506 -14.01 -10.92 39.97
CA GLY A 506 -12.91 -10.97 40.94
C GLY A 506 -12.36 -12.37 41.21
N ASP A 507 -12.79 -13.40 40.48
CA ASP A 507 -12.34 -14.78 40.62
C ASP A 507 -11.74 -15.37 39.32
N ALA A 508 -10.87 -16.36 39.48
CA ALA A 508 -10.13 -16.99 38.39
C ALA A 508 -11.00 -17.84 37.44
N GLN A 509 -12.18 -18.29 37.88
CA GLN A 509 -13.06 -19.17 37.09
C GLN A 509 -13.86 -18.36 36.07
N SER A 510 -14.30 -17.17 36.47
CA SER A 510 -14.87 -16.16 35.58
C SER A 510 -13.86 -15.72 34.51
N PHE A 511 -12.60 -15.48 34.90
CA PHE A 511 -11.51 -15.20 33.95
C PHE A 511 -11.32 -16.32 32.91
N ALA A 512 -11.21 -17.57 33.36
CA ALA A 512 -11.01 -18.73 32.49
C ALA A 512 -12.14 -18.89 31.46
N SER A 513 -13.36 -18.50 31.81
CA SER A 513 -14.53 -18.55 30.92
C SER A 513 -14.53 -17.42 29.87
N SER A 514 -14.02 -16.24 30.22
CA SER A 514 -13.93 -15.08 29.32
C SER A 514 -12.80 -15.18 28.29
N LEU A 515 -11.75 -15.93 28.60
CA LEU A 515 -10.53 -16.00 27.81
C LEU A 515 -10.71 -16.61 26.40
N PRO A 516 -11.42 -17.73 26.20
CA PRO A 516 -11.70 -18.25 24.85
C PRO A 516 -12.54 -17.28 24.00
N ILE A 517 -13.45 -16.52 24.63
CA ILE A 517 -14.29 -15.51 23.94
C ILE A 517 -13.40 -14.38 23.41
N TRP A 518 -12.45 -13.92 24.25
CA TRP A 518 -11.44 -12.94 23.85
C TRP A 518 -10.52 -13.46 22.74
N ASP A 519 -10.02 -14.69 22.85
CA ASP A 519 -9.14 -15.30 21.83
C ASP A 519 -9.86 -15.38 20.47
N ALA A 520 -11.11 -15.88 20.46
CA ALA A 520 -11.94 -15.93 19.26
C ALA A 520 -12.23 -14.54 18.68
N TYR A 521 -12.40 -13.52 19.52
CA TYR A 521 -12.59 -12.13 19.09
C TYR A 521 -11.29 -11.51 18.56
N ALA A 522 -10.16 -11.69 19.24
CA ALA A 522 -8.85 -11.20 18.84
C ALA A 522 -8.43 -11.77 17.47
N CYS A 523 -8.71 -13.06 17.21
CA CYS A 523 -8.50 -13.66 15.89
C CYS A 523 -9.34 -13.00 14.77
N LYS A 524 -10.51 -12.41 15.08
CA LYS A 524 -11.33 -11.65 14.11
C LYS A 524 -10.86 -10.21 13.91
N LEU A 525 -9.93 -9.72 14.74
CA LEU A 525 -9.33 -8.38 14.64
C LEU A 525 -8.01 -8.35 13.85
N VAL A 526 -7.64 -9.50 13.28
CA VAL A 526 -6.51 -9.71 12.37
C VAL A 526 -6.63 -9.01 11.00
N PRO A 527 -7.79 -8.51 10.51
CA PRO A 527 -7.81 -7.72 9.28
C PRO A 527 -6.85 -6.53 9.31
N ARG A 528 -6.15 -6.32 8.19
CA ARG A 528 -5.03 -5.36 8.06
C ARG A 528 -5.37 -3.94 8.51
N VAL A 529 -6.58 -3.45 8.22
CA VAL A 529 -7.01 -2.08 8.53
C VAL A 529 -7.14 -1.85 10.04
N LYS A 530 -7.76 -2.79 10.75
CA LYS A 530 -7.95 -2.73 12.21
C LYS A 530 -6.61 -2.72 12.94
N HIS A 531 -5.72 -3.63 12.56
CA HIS A 531 -4.37 -3.68 13.14
C HIS A 531 -3.58 -2.40 12.85
N TYR A 532 -3.64 -1.90 11.61
CA TYR A 532 -2.98 -0.67 11.20
C TYR A 532 -3.49 0.56 11.98
N LEU A 533 -4.80 0.72 12.12
CA LEU A 533 -5.38 1.82 12.89
C LEU A 533 -4.94 1.78 14.36
N LEU A 534 -5.03 0.61 15.01
CA LEU A 534 -4.64 0.46 16.41
C LEU A 534 -3.16 0.76 16.64
N ARG A 535 -2.29 0.34 15.71
CA ARG A 535 -0.85 0.59 15.80
C ARG A 535 -0.54 2.08 15.70
N ASN A 536 -1.26 2.82 14.85
CA ASN A 536 -0.91 4.19 14.49
C ASN A 536 -1.81 5.26 15.14
N CYS A 537 -2.90 4.92 15.84
CA CYS A 537 -3.86 5.90 16.37
C CYS A 537 -3.22 6.96 17.27
N LEU A 538 -2.30 6.57 18.15
CA LEU A 538 -1.57 7.49 19.03
C LEU A 538 -0.48 8.28 18.30
N LEU A 539 0.00 7.80 17.15
CA LEU A 539 0.87 8.57 16.26
C LEU A 539 0.07 9.63 15.49
N PHE A 540 -1.14 9.29 15.03
CA PHE A 540 -2.05 10.26 14.41
C PHE A 540 -2.36 11.42 15.36
N CYS A 541 -2.60 11.12 16.64
CA CYS A 541 -2.79 12.14 17.68
C CYS A 541 -1.67 13.20 17.67
N GLN A 542 -0.41 12.80 17.50
CA GLN A 542 0.73 13.73 17.51
C GLN A 542 0.70 14.75 16.37
N ARG A 543 -0.04 14.48 15.29
CA ARG A 543 -0.23 15.38 14.15
C ARG A 543 -1.47 16.27 14.29
N VAL A 544 -2.24 16.11 15.36
CA VAL A 544 -3.41 16.93 15.65
C VAL A 544 -2.99 18.17 16.43
N THR A 545 -3.11 19.33 15.79
CA THR A 545 -2.82 20.64 16.41
C THR A 545 -3.98 21.16 17.26
N THR A 546 -5.22 20.83 16.91
CA THR A 546 -6.44 21.29 17.59
C THR A 546 -7.40 20.12 17.80
N PRO A 547 -7.18 19.28 18.82
CA PRO A 547 -7.96 18.06 19.00
C PRO A 547 -9.43 18.36 19.28
N SER A 548 -10.33 17.57 18.73
CA SER A 548 -11.77 17.62 18.98
C SER A 548 -12.09 17.22 20.42
N LYS A 549 -13.27 17.62 20.93
CA LYS A 549 -13.73 17.21 22.26
C LYS A 549 -13.88 15.68 22.34
N ASP A 550 -14.37 15.07 21.27
CA ASP A 550 -14.56 13.62 21.19
C ASP A 550 -13.22 12.88 21.23
N LEU A 551 -12.19 13.39 20.53
CA LEU A 551 -10.85 12.84 20.60
C LEU A 551 -10.28 12.89 22.02
N LEU A 552 -10.41 14.02 22.72
CA LEU A 552 -9.94 14.16 24.10
C LEU A 552 -10.68 13.23 25.07
N THR A 553 -11.99 13.06 24.88
CA THR A 553 -12.80 12.11 25.66
C THR A 553 -12.36 10.66 25.41
N ALA A 554 -12.19 10.28 24.14
CA ALA A 554 -11.72 8.95 23.76
C ALA A 554 -10.32 8.65 24.31
N LEU A 555 -9.42 9.64 24.31
CA LEU A 555 -8.09 9.51 24.92
C LEU A 555 -8.18 9.24 26.42
N ASN A 556 -9.04 9.95 27.17
CA ASN A 556 -9.21 9.70 28.60
C ASN A 556 -9.76 8.30 28.93
N GLN A 557 -10.43 7.65 27.98
CA GLN A 557 -10.92 6.28 28.08
C GLN A 557 -9.92 5.24 27.53
N PHE A 558 -8.80 5.68 26.98
CA PHE A 558 -7.82 4.78 26.39
C PHE A 558 -7.15 3.93 27.45
N ASP A 559 -7.07 2.65 27.16
CA ASP A 559 -6.44 1.64 27.99
C ASP A 559 -5.36 0.90 27.20
N PRO A 560 -4.08 1.02 27.59
CA PRO A 560 -2.98 0.42 26.85
C PRO A 560 -2.91 -1.12 26.90
N TYR A 561 -3.36 -1.75 27.98
CA TYR A 561 -3.14 -3.18 28.24
C TYR A 561 -3.76 -4.12 27.18
N PRO A 562 -5.06 -4.01 26.86
CA PRO A 562 -5.66 -4.84 25.82
C PRO A 562 -5.10 -4.55 24.42
N ILE A 563 -4.70 -3.31 24.16
CA ILE A 563 -4.22 -2.88 22.84
C ILE A 563 -2.84 -3.47 22.57
N VAL A 564 -1.89 -3.35 23.50
CA VAL A 564 -0.56 -3.96 23.32
C VAL A 564 -0.67 -5.49 23.28
N THR A 565 -1.64 -6.08 23.99
CA THR A 565 -1.91 -7.52 23.90
C THR A 565 -2.29 -7.93 22.48
N ILE A 566 -3.27 -7.26 21.86
CA ILE A 566 -3.69 -7.56 20.47
C ILE A 566 -2.56 -7.29 19.49
N LEU A 567 -1.92 -6.12 19.57
CA LEU A 567 -0.86 -5.80 18.62
C LEU A 567 0.35 -6.74 18.76
N GLY A 568 0.61 -7.26 19.96
CA GLY A 568 1.61 -8.29 20.22
C GLY A 568 1.30 -9.64 19.54
N MET A 569 0.01 -9.99 19.36
CA MET A 569 -0.40 -11.22 18.65
C MET A 569 0.02 -11.24 17.18
N GLY A 570 0.09 -10.06 16.54
CA GLY A 570 0.49 -9.91 15.14
C GLY A 570 1.96 -9.55 14.92
N ALA A 571 2.74 -9.35 15.98
CA ALA A 571 4.12 -8.90 15.87
C ALA A 571 5.05 -10.05 15.43
N GLY A 572 5.63 -9.96 14.23
CA GLY A 572 6.61 -10.92 13.72
C GLY A 572 7.99 -10.91 14.42
N ARG A 573 8.13 -10.24 15.57
CA ARG A 573 9.38 -10.11 16.35
C ARG A 573 9.16 -10.43 17.83
N SER A 574 10.24 -10.53 18.61
CA SER A 574 10.19 -10.59 20.08
C SER A 574 9.22 -9.55 20.67
N LEU A 575 8.27 -10.01 21.49
CA LEU A 575 7.27 -9.18 22.19
C LEU A 575 7.93 -8.03 22.96
N CYS A 576 9.14 -8.23 23.50
CA CYS A 576 9.84 -7.19 24.24
C CYS A 576 10.37 -6.06 23.34
N HIS A 577 10.83 -6.39 22.14
CA HIS A 577 11.21 -5.39 21.14
C HIS A 577 9.99 -4.59 20.69
N PHE A 578 8.88 -5.28 20.43
CA PHE A 578 7.61 -4.67 20.08
C PHE A 578 7.10 -3.70 21.17
N VAL A 579 7.05 -4.15 22.42
CA VAL A 579 6.66 -3.31 23.58
C VAL A 579 7.59 -2.10 23.70
N HIS A 580 8.90 -2.26 23.47
CA HIS A 580 9.83 -1.13 23.52
C HIS A 580 9.55 -0.06 22.46
N VAL A 581 9.32 -0.47 21.20
CA VAL A 581 9.02 0.45 20.09
C VAL A 581 7.74 1.23 20.40
N ILE A 582 6.69 0.52 20.85
CA ILE A 582 5.43 1.14 21.26
C ILE A 582 5.62 2.10 22.42
N CYS A 583 6.35 1.71 23.47
CA CYS A 583 6.60 2.58 24.62
C CYS A 583 7.34 3.87 24.23
N THR A 584 8.23 3.80 23.25
CA THR A 584 8.96 4.97 22.73
C THR A 584 8.01 5.91 21.99
N GLN A 585 7.16 5.39 21.11
CA GLN A 585 6.16 6.17 20.41
C GLN A 585 5.16 6.81 21.38
N TRP A 586 4.70 6.06 22.38
CA TRP A 586 3.73 6.56 23.35
C TRP A 586 4.32 7.59 24.32
N HIS A 587 5.62 7.53 24.62
CA HIS A 587 6.30 8.61 25.33
C HIS A 587 6.19 9.95 24.59
N GLN A 588 6.32 9.94 23.26
CA GLN A 588 6.15 11.14 22.43
C GLN A 588 4.68 11.61 22.46
N THR A 589 3.71 10.69 22.39
CA THR A 589 2.29 11.03 22.50
C THR A 589 1.95 11.63 23.88
N VAL A 590 2.54 11.16 24.98
CA VAL A 590 2.37 11.77 26.31
C VAL A 590 2.93 13.19 26.33
N SER A 591 4.07 13.44 25.66
CA SER A 591 4.64 14.79 25.54
C SER A 591 3.70 15.73 24.77
N TRP A 592 3.16 15.26 23.64
CA TRP A 592 2.14 15.98 22.88
C TRP A 592 0.88 16.26 23.71
N ALA A 593 0.36 15.25 24.41
CA ALA A 593 -0.85 15.41 25.24
C ALA A 593 -0.66 16.48 26.33
N LYS A 594 0.54 16.58 26.91
CA LYS A 594 0.89 17.62 27.88
C LYS A 594 1.03 19.01 27.25
N SER A 595 1.51 19.11 26.01
CA SER A 595 1.65 20.41 25.33
C SER A 595 0.31 21.09 25.04
N LEU A 596 -0.81 20.37 25.15
CA LEU A 596 -2.17 20.93 25.06
C LEU A 596 -2.59 21.79 26.27
N GLY A 597 -1.75 21.88 27.32
CA GLY A 597 -1.98 22.73 28.48
C GLY A 597 -3.26 22.36 29.23
N ALA A 598 -4.16 23.33 29.43
CA ALA A 598 -5.42 23.12 30.17
C ALA A 598 -6.35 22.08 29.53
N ARG A 599 -6.19 21.79 28.23
CA ARG A 599 -6.99 20.80 27.49
C ARG A 599 -6.39 19.39 27.52
N SER A 600 -5.30 19.18 28.25
CA SER A 600 -4.61 17.89 28.34
C SER A 600 -5.51 16.76 28.88
N PRO A 601 -5.58 15.58 28.23
CA PRO A 601 -6.32 14.43 28.74
C PRO A 601 -5.57 13.81 29.93
N LYS A 602 -5.90 14.24 31.15
CA LYS A 602 -5.16 13.87 32.37
C LYS A 602 -5.17 12.36 32.64
N MET A 603 -6.33 11.72 32.50
CA MET A 603 -6.47 10.27 32.74
C MET A 603 -5.61 9.47 31.75
N PHE A 604 -5.63 9.86 30.48
CA PHE A 604 -4.75 9.26 29.46
C PHE A 604 -3.27 9.33 29.85
N VAL A 605 -2.82 10.52 30.26
CA VAL A 605 -1.43 10.77 30.64
C VAL A 605 -1.05 9.89 31.85
N ASP A 606 -1.93 9.72 32.81
CA ASP A 606 -1.64 8.95 34.02
C ASP A 606 -1.69 7.43 33.78
N HIS A 607 -2.67 6.93 33.04
CA HIS A 607 -2.74 5.52 32.61
C HIS A 607 -1.49 5.12 31.79
N LEU A 608 -1.09 5.95 30.82
CA LEU A 608 0.11 5.66 30.03
C LEU A 608 1.39 5.74 30.86
N LYS A 609 1.51 6.69 31.80
CA LYS A 609 2.68 6.72 32.71
C LYS A 609 2.76 5.44 33.54
N GLN A 610 1.65 4.95 34.06
CA GLN A 610 1.58 3.71 34.84
C GLN A 610 2.05 2.53 33.99
N PHE A 611 1.49 2.39 32.78
CA PHE A 611 1.91 1.38 31.81
C PHE A 611 3.42 1.46 31.48
N LEU A 612 3.94 2.66 31.23
CA LEU A 612 5.34 2.91 30.90
C LEU A 612 6.31 2.68 32.08
N HIS A 613 5.80 2.63 33.31
CA HIS A 613 6.58 2.29 34.50
C HIS A 613 6.89 0.79 34.57
N GLY A 614 5.92 -0.03 34.17
CA GLY A 614 6.08 -1.46 34.00
C GLY A 614 4.75 -2.16 33.77
N VAL A 615 4.84 -3.34 33.14
CA VAL A 615 3.70 -4.21 32.87
C VAL A 615 4.02 -5.63 33.30
N TRP A 616 2.99 -6.43 33.52
CA TRP A 616 3.13 -7.86 33.67
C TRP A 616 2.68 -8.58 32.41
N ILE A 617 3.36 -9.67 32.09
CA ILE A 617 3.01 -10.55 30.97
C ILE A 617 2.59 -11.87 31.59
N GLY A 618 1.29 -12.18 31.49
CA GLY A 618 0.74 -13.46 31.87
C GLY A 618 0.71 -14.39 30.67
N TYR A 619 1.05 -15.67 30.86
CA TYR A 619 0.88 -16.68 29.83
C TYR A 619 0.47 -18.06 30.37
N ALA A 620 -0.27 -18.82 29.55
CA ALA A 620 -0.64 -20.21 29.81
C ALA A 620 -0.68 -21.03 28.51
N SER A 621 -0.52 -22.35 28.64
CA SER A 621 -0.65 -23.28 27.49
C SER A 621 -2.11 -23.36 27.04
N LYS A 622 -2.37 -23.34 25.73
CA LYS A 622 -3.71 -23.67 25.19
C LYS A 622 -4.08 -25.15 25.39
N TYR A 623 -3.09 -26.01 25.65
CA TYR A 623 -3.25 -27.45 25.87
C TYR A 623 -2.89 -27.80 27.33
N PRO A 624 -3.83 -28.31 28.13
CA PRO A 624 -3.55 -28.79 29.48
C PRO A 624 -2.48 -29.89 29.45
N GLY A 625 -1.41 -29.77 30.25
CA GLY A 625 -0.38 -30.81 30.43
C GLY A 625 1.00 -30.55 29.78
N ASN A 626 1.16 -29.50 28.96
CA ASN A 626 2.46 -29.17 28.35
C ASN A 626 3.20 -28.09 29.18
N SER A 627 3.75 -28.49 30.33
CA SER A 627 4.24 -27.58 31.39
C SER A 627 5.64 -26.96 31.14
N LYS A 628 6.23 -27.11 29.96
CA LYS A 628 7.62 -26.70 29.70
C LYS A 628 7.75 -25.48 28.77
N PHE A 629 6.93 -24.45 28.96
CA PHE A 629 7.19 -23.15 28.32
C PHE A 629 8.05 -22.27 29.23
N HIS A 630 9.34 -22.13 28.89
CA HIS A 630 10.30 -21.39 29.70
C HIS A 630 10.11 -19.87 29.52
N PRO A 631 10.10 -19.05 30.59
CA PRO A 631 10.03 -17.58 30.53
C PRO A 631 11.08 -16.92 29.61
N PHE A 632 12.11 -17.68 29.22
CA PHE A 632 13.19 -17.28 28.32
C PHE A 632 12.71 -17.07 26.88
N LEU A 633 11.72 -17.84 26.43
CA LEU A 633 11.17 -17.73 25.08
C LEU A 633 10.46 -16.38 24.87
N LEU A 634 9.91 -15.76 25.92
CA LEU A 634 9.30 -14.42 25.90
C LEU A 634 10.26 -13.27 25.53
N LEU A 635 11.58 -13.54 25.51
CA LEU A 635 12.61 -12.55 25.24
C LEU A 635 13.20 -12.68 23.83
N GLN A 636 12.96 -13.79 23.13
CA GLN A 636 13.51 -14.08 21.80
C GLN A 636 12.44 -14.01 20.70
N ASP A 637 12.87 -14.02 19.43
CA ASP A 637 11.97 -14.07 18.26
C ASP A 637 11.13 -15.37 18.19
N TYR A 638 11.45 -16.36 19.02
CA TYR A 638 10.76 -17.65 19.11
C TYR A 638 9.31 -17.57 19.59
N ILE A 639 8.88 -16.52 20.30
CA ILE A 639 7.47 -16.41 20.75
C ILE A 639 6.50 -16.52 19.59
N THR A 640 6.86 -15.93 18.44
CA THR A 640 6.03 -15.96 17.23
C THR A 640 5.63 -17.39 16.89
N GLN A 641 6.58 -18.33 16.86
CA GLN A 641 6.34 -19.74 16.54
C GLN A 641 5.41 -20.46 17.55
N TYR A 642 5.36 -19.99 18.80
CA TYR A 642 4.57 -20.61 19.87
C TYR A 642 3.29 -19.84 20.23
N TRP A 643 3.07 -18.63 19.68
CA TRP A 643 1.87 -17.83 19.92
C TRP A 643 0.56 -18.62 19.67
N PRO A 644 0.44 -19.44 18.60
CA PRO A 644 -0.77 -20.25 18.39
C PRO A 644 -1.02 -21.28 19.49
N LYS A 645 -0.03 -21.59 20.33
CA LYS A 645 -0.07 -22.61 21.38
C LYS A 645 -0.18 -22.01 22.78
N LEU A 646 -0.17 -20.68 22.92
CA LEU A 646 -0.23 -19.99 24.20
C LEU A 646 -1.38 -18.96 24.26
N TYR A 647 -1.93 -18.77 25.44
CA TYR A 647 -2.63 -17.55 25.79
C TYR A 647 -1.62 -16.57 26.36
N ILE A 648 -1.56 -15.33 25.85
CA ILE A 648 -0.67 -14.27 26.33
C ILE A 648 -1.50 -13.01 26.56
N LEU A 649 -1.37 -12.41 27.75
CA LEU A 649 -2.03 -11.16 28.12
C LEU A 649 -1.04 -10.19 28.76
N ILE A 650 -1.22 -8.90 28.49
CA ILE A 650 -0.50 -7.81 29.15
C ILE A 650 -1.38 -7.25 30.26
N LEU A 651 -0.83 -7.17 31.46
CA LEU A 651 -1.57 -6.96 32.70
C LEU A 651 -1.02 -5.75 33.45
N PRO A 652 -1.89 -5.00 34.14
CA PRO A 652 -1.49 -4.07 35.18
C PRO A 652 -0.71 -4.78 36.30
N THR A 653 0.15 -4.03 37.00
CA THR A 653 1.06 -4.56 38.03
C THR A 653 0.36 -5.02 39.32
N ASP A 654 -0.92 -4.75 39.48
CA ASP A 654 -1.76 -5.13 40.63
C ASP A 654 -2.71 -6.31 40.32
N SER A 655 -2.78 -6.76 39.06
CA SER A 655 -3.78 -7.73 38.60
C SER A 655 -3.40 -9.22 38.80
N LYS A 656 -2.42 -9.53 39.66
CA LYS A 656 -1.87 -10.91 39.82
C LYS A 656 -2.94 -11.91 40.22
N ARG A 657 -3.81 -11.46 41.11
CA ARG A 657 -4.75 -12.29 41.86
C ARG A 657 -5.92 -12.77 41.02
N LEU A 658 -6.10 -12.19 39.83
CA LEU A 658 -7.18 -12.50 38.89
C LEU A 658 -6.83 -13.67 37.95
N LEU A 659 -5.55 -14.05 37.86
CA LEU A 659 -5.12 -15.14 36.98
C LEU A 659 -5.27 -16.51 37.66
N PRO A 660 -5.67 -17.55 36.91
CA PRO A 660 -5.66 -18.93 37.37
C PRO A 660 -4.26 -19.40 37.83
N PRO A 661 -4.17 -20.38 38.75
CA PRO A 661 -2.88 -20.83 39.32
C PRO A 661 -1.89 -21.42 38.32
N ASP A 662 -2.37 -21.93 37.18
CA ASP A 662 -1.57 -22.50 36.08
C ASP A 662 -0.95 -21.44 35.15
N TRP A 663 -1.31 -20.17 35.31
CA TRP A 663 -0.71 -19.06 34.58
C TRP A 663 0.65 -18.67 35.16
N THR A 664 1.63 -18.49 34.28
CA THR A 664 2.93 -17.93 34.65
C THR A 664 2.94 -16.42 34.39
N ILE A 665 3.55 -15.65 35.29
CA ILE A 665 3.61 -14.18 35.22
C ILE A 665 5.06 -13.72 35.21
N VAL A 666 5.39 -12.85 34.26
CA VAL A 666 6.71 -12.21 34.15
C VAL A 666 6.55 -10.70 34.22
N SER A 667 7.29 -10.05 35.11
CA SER A 667 7.29 -8.59 35.23
C SER A 667 8.28 -7.94 34.25
N LEU A 668 7.80 -6.99 33.47
CA LEU A 668 8.57 -6.18 32.53
C LEU A 668 8.64 -4.73 33.02
N THR A 669 9.70 -4.39 33.77
CA THR A 669 9.91 -3.03 34.29
C THR A 669 10.61 -2.13 33.27
N ARG A 670 10.51 -0.81 33.43
CA ARG A 670 11.26 0.16 32.60
C ARG A 670 12.77 -0.10 32.55
N SER A 671 13.37 -0.48 33.67
CA SER A 671 14.79 -0.83 33.74
C SER A 671 15.11 -2.13 33.00
N ARG A 672 14.19 -3.11 32.98
CA ARG A 672 14.30 -4.35 32.20
C ARG A 672 14.11 -4.09 30.70
N LEU A 673 13.14 -3.27 30.30
CA LEU A 673 12.92 -2.84 28.91
C LEU A 673 14.15 -2.16 28.31
N LYS A 674 14.77 -1.22 29.05
CA LYS A 674 16.03 -0.59 28.63
C LYS A 674 17.14 -1.64 28.49
N LYS A 675 17.31 -2.54 29.45
CA LYS A 675 18.35 -3.59 29.40
C LYS A 675 18.18 -4.57 28.23
N ILE A 676 16.96 -4.82 27.75
CA ILE A 676 16.68 -5.71 26.61
C ILE A 676 16.99 -5.01 25.28
N TYR A 677 16.63 -3.73 25.13
CA TYR A 677 16.85 -2.98 23.89
C TYR A 677 18.34 -2.75 23.58
N TRP A 678 19.14 -2.37 24.59
CA TRP A 678 20.59 -2.20 24.43
C TRP A 678 21.35 -3.52 24.16
N LYS A 679 20.69 -4.69 24.30
CA LYS A 679 21.27 -6.02 24.11
C LYS A 679 21.10 -6.59 22.70
N ASN A 680 20.28 -5.99 21.83
CA ASN A 680 20.10 -6.45 20.44
C ASN A 680 21.04 -5.77 19.41
N ASP A 681 21.75 -4.70 19.80
CA ASP A 681 22.63 -3.93 18.90
C ASP A 681 24.13 -3.98 19.26
N SER A 682 24.55 -4.80 20.24
CA SER A 682 25.95 -4.81 20.66
C SER A 682 26.67 -6.14 20.40
N VAL A 683 27.76 -6.01 19.65
CA VAL A 683 28.68 -7.06 19.24
C VAL A 683 29.83 -7.14 20.25
N ILE A 684 30.14 -8.34 20.72
CA ILE A 684 31.33 -8.59 21.55
C ILE A 684 32.38 -9.26 20.66
N GLN A 685 33.56 -8.64 20.57
CA GLN A 685 34.76 -9.19 19.95
C GLN A 685 35.53 -10.01 20.99
N ILE A 686 35.78 -11.29 20.72
CA ILE A 686 36.66 -12.14 21.55
C ILE A 686 37.75 -12.74 20.65
N GLY A 687 38.95 -12.88 21.21
CA GLY A 687 40.18 -13.17 20.50
C GLY A 687 40.62 -14.66 20.45
N GLY A 688 40.60 -15.40 19.32
CA GLY A 688 41.46 -16.56 19.01
C GLY A 688 40.89 -17.64 18.05
N ASP A 689 41.71 -18.58 17.56
CA ASP A 689 41.40 -19.46 16.40
C ASP A 689 40.21 -20.45 16.54
N LYS A 690 39.82 -21.06 15.41
CA LYS A 690 38.63 -21.92 15.23
C LYS A 690 38.67 -23.20 16.09
N GLU A 691 39.85 -23.74 16.40
CA GLU A 691 40.00 -25.00 17.15
C GLU A 691 39.86 -24.75 18.66
N GLY A 692 40.41 -23.65 19.16
CA GLY A 692 40.20 -23.22 20.55
C GLY A 692 38.74 -22.90 20.87
N LEU A 693 37.99 -22.41 19.88
CA LEU A 693 36.57 -22.09 20.00
C LEU A 693 35.68 -23.35 20.09
N HIS A 694 36.03 -24.43 19.38
CA HIS A 694 35.29 -25.69 19.41
C HIS A 694 35.47 -26.45 20.74
N ALA A 695 36.68 -26.40 21.33
CA ALA A 695 36.96 -26.94 22.65
C ALA A 695 36.20 -26.19 23.76
N LEU A 696 36.10 -24.85 23.67
CA LEU A 696 35.37 -24.01 24.62
C LEU A 696 33.84 -24.25 24.55
N ILE A 697 33.27 -24.38 23.35
CA ILE A 697 31.84 -24.64 23.13
C ILE A 697 31.43 -26.03 23.63
N THR A 698 32.24 -27.05 23.35
CA THR A 698 31.97 -28.43 23.78
C THR A 698 31.96 -28.54 25.30
N TYR A 699 32.87 -27.84 26.01
CA TYR A 699 33.02 -27.95 27.46
C TYR A 699 32.06 -27.05 28.28
N LEU A 700 31.71 -25.85 27.78
CA LEU A 700 30.72 -24.99 28.43
C LEU A 700 29.29 -25.57 28.40
N SER A 701 29.06 -26.59 27.56
CA SER A 701 27.77 -27.25 27.41
C SER A 701 27.39 -28.19 28.58
N GLN A 702 28.33 -28.60 29.45
CA GLN A 702 28.08 -29.77 30.33
C GLN A 702 28.03 -29.60 31.85
N SER A 703 28.38 -28.47 32.50
CA SER A 703 28.25 -28.44 33.98
C SER A 703 28.12 -27.07 34.66
N ASP A 704 28.81 -26.03 34.23
CA ASP A 704 28.97 -24.82 35.08
C ASP A 704 28.03 -23.66 34.71
N ILE A 705 27.68 -23.49 33.43
CA ILE A 705 26.65 -22.52 33.03
C ILE A 705 25.28 -22.93 33.57
N LEU A 706 24.99 -24.24 33.63
CA LEU A 706 23.71 -24.77 34.08
C LEU A 706 23.43 -24.51 35.58
N LYS A 707 24.48 -24.32 36.39
CA LYS A 707 24.40 -24.06 37.84
C LYS A 707 24.19 -22.58 38.22
N LEU A 708 24.37 -21.65 37.28
CA LEU A 708 24.09 -20.23 37.50
C LEU A 708 22.60 -19.94 37.37
N ASP A 709 22.05 -19.11 38.28
CA ASP A 709 20.67 -18.63 38.20
C ASP A 709 20.41 -17.97 36.81
N PRO A 710 19.22 -18.18 36.21
CA PRO A 710 18.88 -17.66 34.88
C PRO A 710 19.12 -16.15 34.67
N LEU A 711 19.06 -15.33 35.73
CA LEU A 711 19.33 -13.89 35.66
C LEU A 711 20.83 -13.57 35.75
N THR A 712 21.61 -14.40 36.44
CA THR A 712 23.06 -14.26 36.60
C THR A 712 23.85 -14.65 35.35
N ARG A 713 23.29 -15.54 34.50
CA ARG A 713 23.81 -15.88 33.15
C ARG A 713 23.88 -14.71 32.17
N TRP A 714 23.44 -13.52 32.54
CA TRP A 714 23.36 -12.37 31.63
C TRP A 714 24.08 -11.12 32.15
N ASN A 715 24.92 -11.28 33.18
CA ASN A 715 25.93 -10.30 33.54
C ASN A 715 27.12 -10.44 32.57
N ARG A 716 27.17 -9.57 31.55
CA ARG A 716 28.20 -9.62 30.49
C ARG A 716 29.61 -9.58 31.06
N TYR A 717 29.83 -8.86 32.17
CA TYR A 717 31.15 -8.72 32.77
C TYR A 717 31.56 -10.00 33.45
N LEU A 718 30.63 -10.67 34.13
CA LEU A 718 30.90 -11.95 34.79
C LEU A 718 31.15 -13.08 33.78
N LEU A 719 30.37 -13.16 32.71
CA LEU A 719 30.53 -14.18 31.67
C LEU A 719 31.74 -13.91 30.77
N ARG A 720 31.99 -12.63 30.44
CA ARG A 720 33.22 -12.22 29.76
C ARG A 720 34.44 -12.51 30.63
N ASP A 721 34.43 -12.18 31.91
CA ASP A 721 35.54 -12.48 32.82
C ASP A 721 35.73 -13.98 33.01
N LEU A 722 34.66 -14.77 33.12
CA LEU A 722 34.73 -16.23 33.18
C LEU A 722 35.33 -16.82 31.89
N VAL A 723 34.87 -16.35 30.73
CA VAL A 723 35.39 -16.78 29.42
C VAL A 723 36.84 -16.31 29.23
N GLU A 724 37.18 -15.05 29.51
CA GLU A 724 38.53 -14.49 29.40
C GLU A 724 39.51 -15.06 30.44
N LYS A 725 39.04 -15.40 31.65
CA LYS A 725 39.83 -16.07 32.68
C LYS A 725 40.14 -17.50 32.24
N ARG A 726 39.13 -18.24 31.76
CA ARG A 726 39.34 -19.64 31.33
C ARG A 726 40.10 -19.74 30.01
N TRP A 727 39.93 -18.77 29.12
CA TRP A 727 40.73 -18.60 27.90
C TRP A 727 42.21 -18.42 28.22
N ARG A 728 42.53 -17.65 29.28
CA ARG A 728 43.89 -17.51 29.80
C ARG A 728 44.42 -18.79 30.44
N GLU A 729 43.59 -19.50 31.20
CA GLU A 729 43.96 -20.78 31.82
C GLU A 729 44.21 -21.91 30.80
N LEU A 730 43.63 -21.83 29.59
CA LEU A 730 43.81 -22.80 28.51
C LEU A 730 44.93 -22.45 27.51
N GLY A 731 45.61 -21.31 27.66
CA GLY A 731 46.81 -20.96 26.88
C GLY A 731 46.58 -20.67 25.38
N LEU A 732 45.37 -20.27 24.98
CA LEU A 732 44.99 -20.13 23.56
C LEU A 732 45.43 -18.78 22.92
N PRO A 733 45.86 -18.74 21.63
CA PRO A 733 46.36 -17.53 20.93
C PRO A 733 45.24 -16.52 20.55
N LYS A 734 45.59 -15.24 20.28
CA LYS A 734 44.63 -14.11 20.06
C LYS A 734 44.28 -13.85 18.58
N GLY A 735 42.99 -13.70 18.22
CA GLY A 735 42.47 -13.24 16.89
C GLY A 735 40.95 -12.93 16.82
N LYS A 736 40.42 -11.99 16.02
CA LYS A 736 39.05 -11.42 16.20
C LYS A 736 37.85 -12.31 15.75
N TYR A 737 36.90 -12.59 16.66
CA TYR A 737 35.61 -13.28 16.38
C TYR A 737 34.40 -12.53 16.96
N ARG A 738 33.22 -12.70 16.35
CA ARG A 738 31.95 -12.03 16.66
C ARG A 738 30.91 -13.03 17.17
N TYR A 739 30.35 -12.84 18.37
CA TYR A 739 29.20 -13.65 18.84
C TYR A 739 27.88 -13.12 18.30
N ASN A 740 27.07 -13.98 17.67
CA ASN A 740 25.75 -13.62 17.16
C ASN A 740 24.64 -14.15 18.08
N TRP A 741 24.07 -13.25 18.88
CA TRP A 741 22.99 -13.55 19.83
C TRP A 741 21.68 -14.02 19.19
N ARG A 742 21.46 -13.79 17.88
CA ARG A 742 20.28 -14.31 17.15
C ARG A 742 20.39 -15.79 16.83
N THR A 743 21.61 -16.28 16.57
CA THR A 743 21.83 -17.66 16.11
C THR A 743 22.44 -18.56 17.19
N GLY A 744 23.08 -17.97 18.21
CA GLY A 744 23.79 -18.70 19.27
C GLY A 744 25.23 -19.10 18.91
N TRP A 745 25.75 -18.64 17.75
CA TRP A 745 27.06 -19.04 17.20
C TRP A 745 28.06 -17.87 17.12
N PHE A 746 29.36 -18.17 17.14
CA PHE A 746 30.43 -17.21 16.83
C PHE A 746 30.84 -17.28 15.35
N ALA A 747 31.13 -16.14 14.72
CA ALA A 747 31.64 -16.04 13.34
C ALA A 747 32.94 -15.20 13.28
N PRO A 748 33.92 -15.52 12.40
CA PRO A 748 35.12 -14.69 12.23
C PRO A 748 34.77 -13.34 11.56
N THR A 749 35.44 -12.25 11.94
CA THR A 749 35.29 -10.95 11.27
C THR A 749 36.21 -10.87 10.04
N LEU A 750 35.64 -10.83 8.83
CA LEU A 750 36.33 -10.31 7.64
C LEU A 750 36.21 -8.78 7.64
N ASP A 751 37.35 -8.09 7.63
CA ASP A 751 37.45 -6.62 7.58
C ASP A 751 36.92 -6.10 6.23
N LEU A 752 35.92 -5.23 6.26
CA LEU A 752 35.39 -4.52 5.11
C LEU A 752 35.54 -3.01 5.37
N PHE A 753 36.33 -2.37 4.48
CA PHE A 753 36.48 -0.93 4.20
C PHE A 753 37.55 -0.09 4.93
N THR A 754 38.72 0.03 4.27
CA THR A 754 39.33 1.32 3.92
C THR A 754 39.83 1.28 2.47
N TRP A 755 39.05 1.85 1.55
CA TRP A 755 39.52 2.38 0.27
C TRP A 755 38.98 3.81 0.19
N GLN A 756 39.78 4.77 0.64
CA GLN A 756 39.65 6.18 0.25
C GLN A 756 40.77 6.46 -0.75
N SER A 757 40.36 7.05 -1.87
CA SER A 757 41.15 7.33 -3.07
C SER A 757 42.19 8.44 -2.90
N ASN A 758 43.34 8.20 -3.54
CA ASN A 758 44.29 9.13 -4.16
C ASN A 758 44.97 10.23 -3.32
N GLU A 759 46.28 10.05 -3.12
CA GLU A 759 47.25 11.00 -3.66
C GLU A 759 48.55 10.27 -4.04
N ALA A 760 49.07 10.66 -5.19
CA ALA A 760 50.22 10.07 -5.85
C ALA A 760 51.55 10.64 -5.32
N SER A 761 52.62 9.89 -5.61
CA SER A 761 53.99 10.35 -5.91
C SER A 761 55.09 10.23 -4.83
N ARG A 762 56.19 9.59 -5.31
CA ARG A 762 57.61 9.58 -4.88
C ARG A 762 57.99 8.56 -3.78
N ALA A 763 59.01 7.72 -3.91
CA ALA A 763 60.09 7.60 -4.91
C ALA A 763 60.73 6.19 -4.85
N ASP A 764 61.18 5.72 -6.03
CA ASP A 764 62.37 4.93 -6.37
C ASP A 764 63.12 4.18 -5.25
N VAL A 765 63.27 2.85 -5.34
CA VAL A 765 64.27 2.08 -6.11
C VAL A 765 63.80 0.63 -6.23
#